data_AF-A0A540W9W1-F1
#
_entry.id   AF-A0A540W9W1-F1
#
_cell.length_a   1.000
_cell.length_b   1.000
_cell.length_c   1.000
_cell.angle_alpha   90.00
_cell.angle_beta   90.00
_cell.angle_gamma   90.00
#
_symmetry.space_group_name_H-M   'P 1'
#
loop_
_entity.id
_entity.type
_entity.pdbx_description
1 polymer ?
#
loop_
_entity_poly.entity_id
_entity_poly.type
_entity_poly.pdbx_seq_one_letter_code
_entity_poly.pdbx_strand_id
1 'polypeptide(L)'
;MSVLSKHRIVFVHAARQGSGYLLTRRLILTSAHVVVGDQVSVAVPGQTGLHPCSVVWRRLDDQCDGALLLSSTDLIEAGEHLAQMAWGTTDDLSAVPGCEAVGFPAVARNSQALPDTEQLVGTLKPGSSILRGRYVLDSAHSSPPSTATGSPWAGMSGAAVFARSALVGVVSGDPTNWAHGRVEAVPASSLLADPAFVQLLTEHAGTPPVLASIHAEQSDAAGSSFVRMAVSDSVARDFGMHPLAEIESLPTQLPYIPRLIDSELDRKLAAIAPTGGLLIATGDSAAGKSRSMFEAMKRLFPAHQVYIPEPDADLRQLIPLLSRGTAGSAVLWLDEIHLFLRPDGLTSTTLAGLQQARVVVLGTLRSEYVDFLSQPPDVDNGGRQIAGGTSSAWLILRRAATIEIKRQWEDPEREAAAALSDPRVREALRADRAHGLAEYLASGPQVLQRWKRAVRAGGHPRGAALVAASIDLARTGLDVASPADSIERLHEHYLDAYGGPALRPEPLQKAWEWASAIVLGVTSPLIPATGQRWRPFDYLVSDVARNNDPKTIPDLVWHEALSLVDEKRRDVVMLVAQAARRYDIAATLWRTEATQGNPDGMINLGAMLVRLGQTDEAAQWFEKAADCGDPMGAHNAGVLAQENGELESAQAWFQRAIDAGLEQSRAPLGLVLERLGDEDGAAAQWRIGSEHGDAASAFSYSHWLRSKWESDEALAALRVAADAGLPIAMLSYAGTLLIRQDPESANDYLVRAYDLAVREARLGDAVQAGIAGLIANAIQDTDGATHWWELAQADGYSAPWQIIHGHEGALGLSRIAIDDTTLAKLGPEEVQLLMSTLWAGDCFDCGFPLGESIPALQVTDDYTGGRANLYHLAVCRYPRWNDSALQEFTRNAGLNWRSHSAAVPDHDGVLRPALIVNPRLEQSSLTLDGDTWRMVGSADPWNHALSSGAAPLWKAQIPTVAPDRLAVHFSSTEIAVRYAVEVWSAGLTPMLRALIQQQAGFLLIMTSGLGPDEDGVEAVRMAIESFDAVQVWVPLE
;
A
#
# COMPACT_ATOMS: atom_id res chain seq x y z
N MET A 1 -50.06 -1.15 -17.26
CA MET A 1 -50.20 -2.54 -16.79
C MET A 1 -49.12 -3.36 -17.46
N SER A 2 -48.34 -4.14 -16.69
CA SER A 2 -47.23 -4.95 -17.20
C SER A 2 -47.72 -5.99 -18.22
N VAL A 3 -46.97 -6.18 -19.31
CA VAL A 3 -47.21 -7.26 -20.29
C VAL A 3 -46.94 -8.62 -19.64
N LEU A 4 -46.00 -8.66 -18.70
CA LEU A 4 -45.69 -9.80 -17.84
C LEU A 4 -46.65 -9.77 -16.64
N SER A 5 -47.79 -10.42 -16.81
CA SER A 5 -48.80 -10.57 -15.78
C SER A 5 -48.95 -12.05 -15.46
N LYS A 6 -48.95 -12.41 -14.16
CA LYS A 6 -49.23 -13.78 -13.70
C LYS A 6 -50.53 -14.37 -14.28
N HIS A 7 -51.46 -13.50 -14.66
CA HIS A 7 -52.76 -13.82 -15.25
C HIS A 7 -52.68 -14.28 -16.73
N ARG A 8 -51.48 -14.28 -17.34
CA ARG A 8 -51.29 -14.70 -18.74
C ARG A 8 -50.54 -16.01 -18.92
N ILE A 9 -49.93 -16.55 -17.87
CA ILE A 9 -49.17 -17.80 -17.96
C ILE A 9 -50.19 -18.94 -17.87
N VAL A 10 -50.10 -19.93 -18.74
CA VAL A 10 -51.09 -21.00 -18.85
C VAL A 10 -50.41 -22.35 -18.70
N PHE A 11 -50.93 -23.19 -17.81
CA PHE A 11 -50.58 -24.59 -17.75
C PHE A 11 -51.37 -25.34 -18.82
N VAL A 12 -50.69 -26.08 -19.70
CA VAL A 12 -51.33 -26.86 -20.77
C VAL A 12 -51.26 -28.34 -20.43
N HIS A 13 -52.44 -28.96 -20.30
CA HIS A 13 -52.59 -30.39 -20.05
C HIS A 13 -53.21 -31.07 -21.27
N ALA A 14 -52.35 -31.79 -22.00
CA ALA A 14 -52.70 -32.61 -23.15
C ALA A 14 -52.00 -33.98 -23.04
N ALA A 15 -51.71 -34.65 -24.16
CA ALA A 15 -50.92 -35.88 -24.18
C ALA A 15 -49.54 -35.73 -23.50
N ARG A 16 -49.03 -34.49 -23.44
CA ARG A 16 -47.87 -34.08 -22.64
C ARG A 16 -48.23 -32.82 -21.84
N GLN A 17 -47.55 -32.64 -20.70
CA GLN A 17 -47.55 -31.37 -19.98
C GLN A 17 -46.79 -30.33 -20.80
N GLY A 18 -47.33 -29.12 -20.88
CA GLY A 18 -46.67 -27.97 -21.50
C GLY A 18 -47.06 -26.66 -20.84
N SER A 19 -46.50 -25.59 -21.39
CA SER A 19 -46.76 -24.21 -21.02
C SER A 19 -47.50 -23.52 -22.14
N GLY A 20 -48.19 -22.42 -21.83
CA GLY A 20 -48.86 -21.62 -22.81
C GLY A 20 -48.97 -20.17 -22.35
N TYR A 21 -49.40 -19.31 -23.26
CA TYR A 21 -49.51 -17.89 -23.00
C TYR A 21 -50.82 -17.31 -23.52
N LEU A 22 -51.54 -16.61 -22.63
CA LEU A 22 -52.86 -16.06 -22.89
C LEU A 22 -52.76 -14.76 -23.72
N LEU A 23 -53.12 -14.86 -24.99
CA LEU A 23 -53.13 -13.72 -25.93
C LEU A 23 -54.38 -12.85 -25.71
N THR A 24 -55.53 -13.48 -25.45
CA THR A 24 -56.82 -12.84 -25.13
C THR A 24 -57.51 -13.65 -24.03
N ARG A 25 -58.65 -13.21 -23.50
CA ARG A 25 -59.38 -13.95 -22.43
C ARG A 25 -59.71 -15.42 -22.74
N ARG A 26 -59.65 -15.82 -24.01
CA ARG A 26 -59.96 -17.20 -24.47
C ARG A 26 -58.91 -17.83 -25.37
N LEU A 27 -57.98 -17.05 -25.91
CA LEU A 27 -57.02 -17.50 -26.92
C LEU A 27 -55.64 -17.72 -26.28
N ILE A 28 -55.10 -18.93 -26.41
CA ILE A 28 -53.82 -19.34 -25.82
C ILE A 28 -52.85 -19.75 -26.93
N LEU A 29 -51.60 -19.28 -26.86
CA LEU A 29 -50.48 -19.71 -27.68
C LEU A 29 -49.66 -20.78 -26.95
N THR A 30 -49.30 -21.87 -27.64
CA THR A 30 -48.47 -22.98 -27.12
C THR A 30 -47.68 -23.63 -28.26
N SER A 31 -46.81 -24.61 -27.96
CA SER A 31 -46.17 -25.45 -28.99
C SER A 31 -47.15 -26.49 -29.56
N ALA A 32 -47.02 -26.81 -30.84
CA ALA A 32 -47.87 -27.80 -31.51
C ALA A 32 -47.62 -29.23 -31.02
N HIS A 33 -46.37 -29.60 -30.70
CA HIS A 33 -46.05 -30.95 -30.25
C HIS A 33 -46.62 -31.30 -28.86
N VAL A 34 -47.02 -30.29 -28.07
CA VAL A 34 -47.68 -30.50 -26.77
C VAL A 34 -49.11 -31.01 -26.96
N VAL A 35 -49.78 -30.56 -28.02
CA VAL A 35 -51.23 -30.74 -28.24
C VAL A 35 -51.54 -31.81 -29.29
N VAL A 36 -50.77 -32.89 -29.28
CA VAL A 36 -50.96 -34.05 -30.17
C VAL A 36 -52.05 -34.96 -29.58
N GLY A 37 -53.32 -34.65 -29.84
CA GLY A 37 -54.50 -35.42 -29.41
C GLY A 37 -55.80 -34.59 -29.35
N ASP A 38 -56.94 -35.25 -29.17
CA ASP A 38 -58.28 -34.61 -29.25
C ASP A 38 -58.77 -33.97 -27.92
N GLN A 39 -57.98 -34.09 -26.84
CA GLN A 39 -58.34 -33.57 -25.52
C GLN A 39 -57.23 -32.64 -25.02
N VAL A 40 -57.51 -31.34 -25.02
CA VAL A 40 -56.63 -30.30 -24.49
C VAL A 40 -57.38 -29.54 -23.41
N SER A 41 -56.77 -29.41 -22.24
CA SER A 41 -57.29 -28.60 -21.15
C SER A 41 -56.21 -27.69 -20.61
N VAL A 42 -56.61 -26.54 -20.05
CA VAL A 42 -55.69 -25.52 -19.58
C VAL A 42 -56.06 -25.03 -18.18
N ALA A 43 -55.08 -24.57 -17.41
CA ALA A 43 -55.30 -23.88 -16.14
C ALA A 43 -54.52 -22.56 -16.10
N VAL A 44 -55.08 -21.54 -15.47
CA VAL A 44 -54.45 -20.22 -15.28
C VAL A 44 -54.16 -20.01 -13.78
N PRO A 45 -52.96 -19.54 -13.38
CA PRO A 45 -52.65 -19.23 -11.99
C PRO A 45 -53.68 -18.31 -11.34
N GLY A 46 -54.18 -18.71 -10.17
CA GLY A 46 -55.20 -17.97 -9.42
C GLY A 46 -56.65 -18.26 -9.82
N GLN A 47 -56.89 -19.10 -10.83
CA GLN A 47 -58.22 -19.59 -11.22
C GLN A 47 -58.43 -21.05 -10.79
N THR A 48 -59.68 -21.49 -10.70
CA THR A 48 -60.02 -22.84 -10.21
C THR A 48 -60.40 -23.79 -11.35
N GLY A 49 -59.65 -24.89 -11.47
CA GLY A 49 -59.97 -26.02 -12.36
C GLY A 49 -59.21 -26.05 -13.70
N LEU A 50 -59.41 -27.15 -14.44
CA LEU A 50 -58.95 -27.32 -15.81
C LEU A 50 -60.09 -26.97 -16.77
N HIS A 51 -59.80 -26.13 -17.76
CA HIS A 51 -60.76 -25.66 -18.75
C HIS A 51 -60.53 -26.35 -20.10
N PRO A 52 -61.55 -26.97 -20.73
CA PRO A 52 -61.38 -27.60 -22.03
C PRO A 52 -61.18 -26.56 -23.13
N CYS A 53 -60.28 -26.86 -24.06
CA CYS A 53 -59.95 -26.02 -25.20
C CYS A 53 -59.94 -26.83 -26.51
N SER A 54 -60.31 -26.18 -27.61
CA SER A 54 -60.15 -26.71 -28.96
C SER A 54 -58.89 -26.14 -29.61
N VAL A 55 -58.14 -26.96 -30.34
CA VAL A 55 -57.04 -26.50 -31.19
C VAL A 55 -57.64 -25.84 -32.43
N VAL A 56 -57.50 -24.52 -32.57
CA VAL A 56 -58.05 -23.74 -33.69
C VAL A 56 -57.02 -23.45 -34.78
N TRP A 57 -55.74 -23.52 -34.45
CA TRP A 57 -54.63 -23.49 -35.41
C TRP A 57 -53.48 -24.33 -34.88
N ARG A 58 -52.78 -24.99 -35.80
CA ARG A 58 -51.61 -25.82 -35.49
C ARG A 58 -50.69 -25.89 -36.70
N ARG A 59 -49.42 -25.63 -36.47
CA ARG A 59 -48.35 -25.84 -37.45
C ARG A 59 -47.18 -26.53 -36.77
N LEU A 60 -46.82 -27.70 -37.29
CA LEU A 60 -45.69 -28.51 -36.82
C LEU A 60 -44.89 -28.97 -38.04
N ASP A 61 -43.88 -28.21 -38.40
CA ASP A 61 -42.90 -28.47 -39.45
C ASP A 61 -41.50 -28.05 -38.98
N ASP A 62 -40.49 -28.19 -39.85
CA ASP A 62 -39.11 -27.87 -39.50
C ASP A 62 -38.93 -26.41 -39.05
N GLN A 63 -39.72 -25.48 -39.60
CA GLN A 63 -39.61 -24.03 -39.38
C GLN A 63 -40.52 -23.51 -38.26
N CYS A 64 -41.61 -24.23 -37.94
CA CYS A 64 -42.61 -23.76 -36.99
C CYS A 64 -43.19 -24.91 -36.14
N ASP A 65 -43.22 -24.69 -34.82
CA ASP A 65 -43.84 -25.59 -33.83
C ASP A 65 -44.73 -24.75 -32.90
N GLY A 66 -45.96 -24.48 -33.35
CA GLY A 66 -46.90 -23.61 -32.66
C GLY A 66 -48.36 -24.03 -32.84
N ALA A 67 -49.18 -23.78 -31.83
CA ALA A 67 -50.61 -24.00 -31.86
C ALA A 67 -51.37 -22.88 -31.12
N LEU A 68 -52.59 -22.60 -31.58
CA LEU A 68 -53.55 -21.75 -30.89
C LEU A 68 -54.67 -22.62 -30.33
N LEU A 69 -54.97 -22.40 -29.06
CA LEU A 69 -56.08 -23.01 -28.36
C LEU A 69 -57.15 -21.96 -28.11
N LEU A 70 -58.41 -22.36 -28.25
CA LEU A 70 -59.57 -21.55 -27.94
C LEU A 70 -60.38 -22.21 -26.82
N SER A 71 -60.57 -21.49 -25.72
CA SER A 71 -61.49 -21.89 -24.66
C SER A 71 -62.93 -21.49 -24.99
N SER A 72 -63.89 -22.31 -24.56
CA SER A 72 -65.33 -22.01 -24.67
C SER A 72 -65.79 -20.92 -23.69
N THR A 73 -65.03 -20.67 -22.62
CA THR A 73 -65.32 -19.69 -21.56
C THR A 73 -64.14 -18.73 -21.37
N ASP A 74 -64.38 -17.56 -20.75
CA ASP A 74 -63.29 -16.67 -20.34
C ASP A 74 -62.43 -17.35 -19.26
N LEU A 75 -61.11 -17.33 -19.43
CA LEU A 75 -60.15 -17.95 -18.51
C LEU A 75 -59.69 -17.00 -17.39
N ILE A 76 -60.12 -15.74 -17.43
CA ILE A 76 -59.83 -14.71 -16.41
C ILE A 76 -61.10 -13.87 -16.17
N GLU A 77 -61.18 -13.20 -15.01
CA GLU A 77 -62.37 -12.47 -14.59
C GLU A 77 -62.73 -11.28 -15.50
N ALA A 78 -64.02 -10.95 -15.56
CA ALA A 78 -64.56 -9.94 -16.47
C ALA A 78 -63.99 -8.51 -16.27
N GLY A 79 -63.42 -8.20 -15.11
CA GLY A 79 -62.77 -6.91 -14.79
C GLY A 79 -61.29 -6.82 -15.17
N GLU A 80 -60.63 -7.94 -15.51
CA GLU A 80 -59.20 -7.94 -15.86
C GLU A 80 -59.00 -7.58 -17.34
N HIS A 81 -58.45 -6.39 -17.61
CA HIS A 81 -58.11 -5.95 -18.96
C HIS A 81 -56.70 -6.43 -19.33
N LEU A 82 -56.60 -7.28 -20.36
CA LEU A 82 -55.34 -7.69 -20.96
C LEU A 82 -54.84 -6.59 -21.91
N ALA A 83 -53.70 -5.99 -21.60
CA ALA A 83 -53.03 -5.05 -22.50
C ALA A 83 -52.77 -5.67 -23.90
N GLN A 84 -52.73 -4.85 -24.95
CA GLN A 84 -52.39 -5.33 -26.28
C GLN A 84 -50.94 -5.86 -26.31
N MET A 85 -50.72 -6.98 -27.00
CA MET A 85 -49.40 -7.63 -27.09
C MET A 85 -48.55 -6.95 -28.15
N ALA A 86 -47.30 -6.60 -27.82
CA ALA A 86 -46.29 -6.23 -28.79
C ALA A 86 -45.61 -7.50 -29.33
N TRP A 87 -45.41 -7.59 -30.65
CA TRP A 87 -44.75 -8.71 -31.32
C TRP A 87 -43.37 -8.25 -31.80
N GLY A 88 -42.34 -9.04 -31.51
CA GLY A 88 -40.95 -8.69 -31.81
C GLY A 88 -40.26 -9.69 -32.74
N THR A 89 -39.30 -9.21 -33.53
CA THR A 89 -38.36 -10.06 -34.30
C THR A 89 -36.96 -9.45 -34.26
N THR A 90 -35.92 -10.27 -34.30
CA THR A 90 -34.54 -9.77 -34.43
C THR A 90 -34.16 -9.64 -35.90
N ASP A 91 -33.72 -8.46 -36.32
CA ASP A 91 -33.34 -8.20 -37.72
C ASP A 91 -31.86 -8.51 -38.02
N ASP A 92 -31.05 -8.64 -36.97
CA ASP A 92 -29.63 -8.95 -37.03
C ASP A 92 -29.26 -10.14 -36.12
N LEU A 93 -27.99 -10.56 -36.16
CA LEU A 93 -27.50 -11.72 -35.40
C LEU A 93 -27.02 -11.38 -33.98
N SER A 94 -27.24 -10.14 -33.52
CA SER A 94 -26.77 -9.68 -32.22
C SER A 94 -27.51 -10.39 -31.09
N ALA A 95 -26.78 -10.80 -30.06
CA ALA A 95 -27.36 -11.42 -28.89
C ALA A 95 -28.18 -10.40 -28.08
N VAL A 96 -29.39 -10.75 -27.68
CA VAL A 96 -30.32 -9.88 -26.92
C VAL A 96 -30.37 -10.35 -25.46
N PRO A 97 -29.72 -9.66 -24.51
CA PRO A 97 -29.73 -10.05 -23.10
C PRO A 97 -31.05 -9.68 -22.40
N GLY A 98 -31.29 -10.27 -21.22
CA GLY A 98 -32.48 -9.95 -20.41
C GLY A 98 -33.78 -10.49 -21.01
N CYS A 99 -33.69 -11.53 -21.83
CA CYS A 99 -34.85 -12.25 -22.32
C CYS A 99 -35.33 -13.25 -21.28
N GLU A 100 -36.63 -13.47 -21.23
CA GLU A 100 -37.24 -14.35 -20.24
C GLU A 100 -38.37 -15.20 -20.79
N ALA A 101 -38.56 -16.37 -20.19
CA ALA A 101 -39.66 -17.27 -20.47
C ALA A 101 -40.17 -17.88 -19.16
N VAL A 102 -41.47 -17.74 -18.89
CA VAL A 102 -42.10 -18.32 -17.70
C VAL A 102 -43.01 -19.48 -18.12
N GLY A 103 -42.82 -20.64 -17.51
CA GLY A 103 -43.56 -21.85 -17.84
C GLY A 103 -43.67 -22.81 -16.66
N PHE A 104 -44.18 -24.01 -16.91
CA PHE A 104 -44.42 -25.06 -15.91
C PHE A 104 -43.54 -26.28 -16.19
N PRO A 105 -42.23 -26.26 -15.89
CA PRO A 105 -41.40 -27.44 -16.06
C PRO A 105 -41.83 -28.55 -15.07
N ALA A 106 -41.50 -29.79 -15.40
CA ALA A 106 -41.84 -30.96 -14.60
C ALA A 106 -41.15 -30.93 -13.22
N VAL A 107 -39.97 -30.30 -13.15
CA VAL A 107 -39.19 -30.14 -11.91
C VAL A 107 -39.83 -29.13 -10.94
N ALA A 108 -40.56 -28.13 -11.44
CA ALA A 108 -41.23 -27.15 -10.60
C ALA A 108 -42.55 -27.71 -10.08
N ARG A 109 -42.57 -28.05 -8.78
CA ARG A 109 -43.73 -28.60 -8.07
C ARG A 109 -43.85 -27.92 -6.71
N ASN A 110 -45.08 -27.57 -6.34
CA ASN A 110 -45.35 -27.04 -5.01
C ASN A 110 -45.33 -28.17 -3.94
N SER A 111 -45.54 -27.80 -2.68
CA SER A 111 -45.57 -28.75 -1.54
C SER A 111 -46.62 -29.86 -1.65
N GLN A 112 -47.59 -29.74 -2.55
CA GLN A 112 -48.64 -30.74 -2.83
C GLN A 112 -48.39 -31.53 -4.13
N ALA A 113 -47.18 -31.44 -4.69
CA ALA A 113 -46.81 -32.06 -5.97
C ALA A 113 -47.64 -31.59 -7.19
N LEU A 114 -48.29 -30.43 -7.09
CA LEU A 114 -48.96 -29.80 -8.23
C LEU A 114 -47.95 -29.00 -9.06
N PRO A 115 -48.16 -28.85 -10.39
CA PRO A 115 -47.31 -28.03 -11.26
C PRO A 115 -47.15 -26.60 -10.73
N ASP A 116 -45.92 -26.09 -10.72
CA ASP A 116 -45.62 -24.71 -10.37
C ASP A 116 -44.83 -24.02 -11.49
N THR A 117 -44.76 -22.70 -11.45
CA THR A 117 -44.06 -21.91 -12.47
C THR A 117 -42.56 -21.81 -12.20
N GLU A 118 -41.77 -21.77 -13.26
CA GLU A 118 -40.34 -21.43 -13.23
C GLU A 118 -40.06 -20.33 -14.26
N GLN A 119 -39.17 -19.40 -13.90
CA GLN A 119 -38.78 -18.28 -14.76
C GLN A 119 -37.37 -18.48 -15.27
N LEU A 120 -37.24 -18.75 -16.57
CA LEU A 120 -35.98 -18.84 -17.26
C LEU A 120 -35.56 -17.45 -17.75
N VAL A 121 -34.47 -16.90 -17.21
CA VAL A 121 -33.85 -15.65 -17.66
C VAL A 121 -32.54 -15.94 -18.40
N GLY A 122 -32.31 -15.27 -19.53
CA GLY A 122 -31.17 -15.56 -20.37
C GLY A 122 -30.91 -14.55 -21.47
N THR A 123 -29.98 -14.91 -22.36
CA THR A 123 -29.63 -14.14 -23.55
C THR A 123 -30.15 -14.86 -24.80
N LEU A 124 -31.00 -14.19 -25.58
CA LEU A 124 -31.43 -14.68 -26.89
C LEU A 124 -30.25 -14.57 -27.86
N LYS A 125 -29.93 -15.64 -28.58
CA LYS A 125 -28.82 -15.72 -29.54
C LYS A 125 -29.36 -16.03 -30.94
N PRO A 126 -29.76 -15.02 -31.73
CA PRO A 126 -30.38 -15.23 -33.06
C PRO A 126 -29.49 -15.96 -34.06
N GLY A 127 -28.16 -15.86 -33.92
CA GLY A 127 -27.20 -16.60 -34.75
C GLY A 127 -27.06 -18.09 -34.42
N SER A 128 -27.62 -18.56 -33.29
CA SER A 128 -27.59 -19.98 -32.92
C SER A 128 -28.82 -20.70 -33.48
N SER A 129 -28.65 -21.95 -33.94
CA SER A 129 -29.71 -22.72 -34.61
C SER A 129 -30.33 -22.05 -35.85
N ILE A 130 -29.63 -21.10 -36.48
CA ILE A 130 -30.10 -20.32 -37.64
C ILE A 130 -30.50 -21.21 -38.85
N LEU A 131 -29.79 -22.31 -39.09
CA LEU A 131 -30.11 -23.25 -40.18
C LEU A 131 -31.46 -23.96 -39.99
N ARG A 132 -31.98 -23.99 -38.75
CA ARG A 132 -33.31 -24.54 -38.42
C ARG A 132 -34.37 -23.45 -38.26
N GLY A 133 -34.01 -22.17 -38.45
CA GLY A 133 -34.93 -21.05 -38.26
C GLY A 133 -35.44 -20.91 -36.81
N ARG A 134 -34.63 -21.30 -35.81
CA ARG A 134 -34.99 -21.23 -34.38
C ARG A 134 -34.19 -20.15 -33.67
N TYR A 135 -34.76 -19.61 -32.60
CA TYR A 135 -34.00 -18.85 -31.61
C TYR A 135 -33.48 -19.77 -30.52
N VAL A 136 -32.32 -19.42 -29.95
CA VAL A 136 -31.78 -20.07 -28.76
C VAL A 136 -31.75 -19.05 -27.62
N LEU A 137 -32.34 -19.41 -26.48
CA LEU A 137 -32.22 -18.66 -25.24
C LEU A 137 -31.21 -19.37 -24.35
N ASP A 138 -30.06 -18.73 -24.11
CA ASP A 138 -28.98 -19.23 -23.26
C ASP A 138 -29.21 -18.78 -21.82
N SER A 139 -29.39 -19.72 -20.89
CA SER A 139 -29.74 -19.41 -19.50
C SER A 139 -28.61 -18.66 -18.80
N ALA A 140 -28.96 -17.66 -17.97
CA ALA A 140 -28.01 -16.96 -17.11
C ALA A 140 -27.65 -17.75 -15.83
N HIS A 141 -28.36 -18.86 -15.58
CA HIS A 141 -28.20 -19.70 -14.38
C HIS A 141 -27.89 -21.15 -14.77
N SER A 142 -27.33 -21.90 -13.83
CA SER A 142 -27.13 -23.34 -14.00
C SER A 142 -28.46 -24.06 -14.16
N SER A 143 -28.52 -25.03 -15.08
CA SER A 143 -29.71 -25.85 -15.28
C SER A 143 -30.03 -26.68 -14.03
N PRO A 144 -31.31 -26.99 -13.77
CA PRO A 144 -31.67 -27.92 -12.71
C PRO A 144 -30.99 -29.29 -12.93
N PRO A 145 -30.64 -30.01 -11.85
CA PRO A 145 -29.99 -31.32 -11.96
C PRO A 145 -30.82 -32.27 -12.83
N SER A 146 -30.17 -32.93 -13.78
CA SER A 146 -30.81 -33.84 -14.73
C SER A 146 -31.51 -34.98 -13.99
N THR A 147 -32.77 -35.25 -14.36
CA THR A 147 -33.50 -36.41 -13.86
C THR A 147 -33.22 -37.61 -14.76
N ALA A 148 -33.17 -38.83 -14.20
CA ALA A 148 -32.87 -40.06 -14.95
C ALA A 148 -33.82 -40.38 -16.12
N THR A 149 -34.90 -39.60 -16.32
CA THR A 149 -36.00 -39.88 -17.24
C THR A 149 -36.26 -38.80 -18.30
N GLY A 150 -35.45 -37.74 -18.41
CA GLY A 150 -35.61 -36.73 -19.48
C GLY A 150 -35.04 -35.34 -19.18
N SER A 151 -35.32 -34.39 -20.08
CA SER A 151 -34.92 -32.98 -19.90
C SER A 151 -35.53 -32.38 -18.62
N PRO A 152 -34.76 -31.65 -17.80
CA PRO A 152 -35.28 -30.95 -16.62
C PRO A 152 -36.29 -29.86 -16.99
N TRP A 153 -36.26 -29.38 -18.24
CA TRP A 153 -37.19 -28.40 -18.80
C TRP A 153 -38.43 -29.03 -19.44
N ALA A 154 -38.63 -30.34 -19.34
CA ALA A 154 -39.84 -31.00 -19.84
C ALA A 154 -41.09 -30.32 -19.24
N GLY A 155 -41.94 -29.73 -20.08
CA GLY A 155 -43.08 -28.90 -19.65
C GLY A 155 -42.95 -27.41 -19.95
N MET A 156 -41.73 -26.91 -20.26
CA MET A 156 -41.52 -25.52 -20.72
C MET A 156 -42.01 -25.25 -22.14
N SER A 157 -42.15 -26.28 -22.97
CA SER A 157 -42.64 -26.16 -24.34
C SER A 157 -43.97 -25.41 -24.37
N GLY A 158 -44.01 -24.32 -25.13
CA GLY A 158 -45.15 -23.41 -25.29
C GLY A 158 -45.09 -22.15 -24.42
N ALA A 159 -44.08 -22.01 -23.55
CA ALA A 159 -43.82 -20.77 -22.82
C ALA A 159 -43.47 -19.64 -23.81
N ALA A 160 -44.06 -18.46 -23.62
CA ALA A 160 -43.73 -17.29 -24.43
C ALA A 160 -42.37 -16.71 -24.00
N VAL A 161 -41.52 -16.42 -25.00
CA VAL A 161 -40.22 -15.78 -24.82
C VAL A 161 -40.39 -14.29 -25.05
N PHE A 162 -40.03 -13.51 -24.05
CA PHE A 162 -40.09 -12.06 -24.08
C PHE A 162 -38.69 -11.47 -24.20
N ALA A 163 -38.57 -10.47 -25.07
CA ALA A 163 -37.51 -9.47 -24.98
C ALA A 163 -38.19 -8.16 -24.58
N ARG A 164 -37.93 -7.70 -23.35
CA ARG A 164 -38.64 -6.56 -22.74
C ARG A 164 -40.15 -6.84 -22.66
N SER A 165 -40.97 -6.03 -23.31
CA SER A 165 -42.43 -6.16 -23.38
C SER A 165 -42.92 -6.83 -24.68
N ALA A 166 -42.02 -7.23 -25.58
CA ALA A 166 -42.37 -7.83 -26.86
C ALA A 166 -42.21 -9.36 -26.85
N LEU A 167 -43.23 -10.07 -27.34
CA LEU A 167 -43.18 -11.51 -27.56
C LEU A 167 -42.34 -11.78 -28.81
N VAL A 168 -41.17 -12.39 -28.61
CA VAL A 168 -40.20 -12.67 -29.68
C VAL A 168 -40.20 -14.14 -30.12
N GLY A 169 -40.74 -15.03 -29.30
CA GLY A 169 -40.87 -16.44 -29.67
C GLY A 169 -41.64 -17.29 -28.68
N VAL A 170 -41.67 -18.60 -28.96
CA VAL A 170 -42.34 -19.61 -28.14
C VAL A 170 -41.39 -20.79 -27.93
N VAL A 171 -41.10 -21.16 -26.69
CA VAL A 171 -40.21 -22.29 -26.36
C VAL A 171 -40.73 -23.56 -27.03
N SER A 172 -39.87 -24.29 -27.73
CA SER A 172 -40.23 -25.50 -28.50
C SER A 172 -39.34 -26.70 -28.20
N GLY A 173 -38.22 -26.53 -27.51
CA GLY A 173 -37.36 -27.64 -27.12
C GLY A 173 -36.18 -27.25 -26.25
N ASP A 174 -35.41 -28.26 -25.87
CA ASP A 174 -34.17 -28.17 -25.11
C ASP A 174 -33.12 -29.06 -25.80
N PRO A 175 -32.03 -28.48 -26.33
CA PRO A 175 -30.96 -29.23 -26.95
C PRO A 175 -30.09 -29.93 -25.89
N THR A 176 -30.18 -31.25 -25.83
CA THR A 176 -29.55 -32.12 -24.80
C THR A 176 -28.02 -32.02 -24.69
N ASN A 177 -27.32 -31.58 -25.75
CA ASN A 177 -25.85 -31.54 -25.78
C ASN A 177 -25.23 -30.32 -25.06
N TRP A 178 -26.05 -29.47 -24.44
CA TRP A 178 -25.60 -28.26 -23.73
C TRP A 178 -25.87 -28.31 -22.22
N ALA A 179 -25.86 -29.51 -21.65
CA ALA A 179 -26.17 -29.74 -20.23
C ALA A 179 -27.49 -29.06 -19.79
N HIS A 180 -28.47 -28.96 -20.69
CA HIS A 180 -29.74 -28.26 -20.46
C HIS A 180 -29.63 -26.77 -20.10
N GLY A 181 -28.49 -26.13 -20.37
CA GLY A 181 -28.30 -24.68 -20.14
C GLY A 181 -29.00 -23.78 -21.17
N ARG A 182 -29.69 -24.36 -22.16
CA ARG A 182 -30.29 -23.64 -23.29
C ARG A 182 -31.69 -24.16 -23.59
N VAL A 183 -32.55 -23.29 -24.12
CA VAL A 183 -33.83 -23.69 -24.72
C VAL A 183 -33.96 -23.12 -26.14
N GLU A 184 -34.57 -23.90 -27.03
CA GLU A 184 -34.90 -23.48 -28.40
C GLU A 184 -36.32 -22.92 -28.45
N ALA A 185 -36.52 -21.83 -29.18
CA ALA A 185 -37.80 -21.18 -29.37
C ALA A 185 -38.12 -20.95 -30.86
N VAL A 186 -39.40 -21.05 -31.20
CA VAL A 186 -39.94 -20.65 -32.51
C VAL A 186 -39.99 -19.13 -32.57
N PRO A 187 -39.39 -18.47 -33.56
CA PRO A 187 -39.51 -17.03 -33.71
C PRO A 187 -40.97 -16.59 -33.93
N ALA A 188 -41.36 -15.48 -33.33
CA ALA A 188 -42.68 -14.89 -33.53
C ALA A 188 -42.96 -14.57 -35.01
N SER A 189 -41.92 -14.21 -35.78
CA SER A 189 -41.98 -14.00 -37.22
C SER A 189 -42.43 -15.26 -38.00
N SER A 190 -42.03 -16.45 -37.56
CA SER A 190 -42.46 -17.73 -38.17
C SER A 190 -43.94 -18.02 -37.93
N LEU A 191 -44.50 -17.61 -36.79
CA LEU A 191 -45.93 -17.73 -36.48
C LEU A 191 -46.75 -16.74 -37.34
N LEU A 192 -46.29 -15.49 -37.40
CA LEU A 192 -46.96 -14.39 -38.11
C LEU A 192 -46.84 -14.47 -39.63
N ALA A 193 -45.94 -15.32 -40.15
CA ALA A 193 -45.87 -15.63 -41.57
C ALA A 193 -47.04 -16.50 -42.07
N ASP A 194 -47.80 -17.15 -41.18
CA ASP A 194 -48.98 -17.94 -41.54
C ASP A 194 -50.26 -17.07 -41.55
N PRO A 195 -50.91 -16.87 -42.71
CA PRO A 195 -52.12 -16.05 -42.81
C PRO A 195 -53.27 -16.55 -41.92
N ALA A 196 -53.40 -17.87 -41.70
CA ALA A 196 -54.45 -18.44 -40.87
C ALA A 196 -54.25 -18.08 -39.39
N PHE A 197 -52.99 -18.03 -38.94
CA PHE A 197 -52.64 -17.57 -37.60
C PHE A 197 -52.99 -16.09 -37.40
N VAL A 198 -52.59 -15.24 -38.36
CA VAL A 198 -52.86 -13.80 -38.33
C VAL A 198 -54.35 -13.50 -38.35
N GLN A 199 -55.13 -14.24 -39.15
CA GLN A 199 -56.58 -14.11 -39.22
C GLN A 199 -57.22 -14.39 -37.86
N LEU A 200 -56.95 -15.55 -37.25
CA LEU A 200 -57.51 -15.92 -35.95
C LEU A 200 -57.11 -14.95 -34.84
N LEU A 201 -55.87 -14.47 -34.85
CA LEU A 201 -55.42 -13.47 -33.89
C LEU A 201 -56.16 -12.15 -34.08
N THR A 202 -56.36 -11.70 -35.32
CA THR A 202 -57.10 -10.46 -35.62
C THR A 202 -58.57 -10.58 -35.23
N GLU A 203 -59.22 -11.71 -35.51
CA GLU A 203 -60.61 -12.00 -35.15
C GLU A 203 -60.83 -11.96 -33.63
N HIS A 204 -59.90 -12.50 -32.84
CA HIS A 204 -60.05 -12.61 -31.39
C HIS A 204 -59.41 -11.47 -30.58
N ALA A 205 -58.36 -10.82 -31.09
CA ALA A 205 -57.64 -9.73 -30.39
C ALA A 205 -57.99 -8.33 -30.92
N GLY A 206 -58.75 -8.23 -32.02
CA GLY A 206 -59.32 -6.98 -32.54
C GLY A 206 -58.39 -6.12 -33.40
N THR A 207 -57.10 -6.43 -33.45
CA THR A 207 -56.11 -5.71 -34.29
C THR A 207 -55.12 -6.68 -34.91
N PRO A 208 -54.66 -6.46 -36.15
CA PRO A 208 -53.63 -7.27 -36.76
C PRO A 208 -52.30 -7.10 -35.99
N PRO A 209 -51.55 -8.19 -35.75
CA PRO A 209 -50.23 -8.13 -35.14
C PRO A 209 -49.25 -7.38 -36.05
N VAL A 210 -48.44 -6.50 -35.46
CA VAL A 210 -47.35 -5.80 -36.17
C VAL A 210 -46.03 -6.26 -35.55
N LEU A 211 -45.15 -6.82 -36.39
CA LEU A 211 -43.78 -7.15 -36.00
C LEU A 211 -42.96 -5.88 -35.88
N ALA A 212 -42.40 -5.66 -34.70
CA ALA A 212 -41.39 -4.64 -34.46
C ALA A 212 -40.00 -5.28 -34.40
N SER A 213 -39.02 -4.60 -34.97
CA SER A 213 -37.62 -4.99 -34.89
C SER A 213 -37.12 -4.81 -33.45
N ILE A 214 -36.67 -5.89 -32.85
CA ILE A 214 -35.98 -5.95 -31.57
C ILE A 214 -34.49 -6.04 -31.89
N HIS A 215 -33.82 -4.90 -31.80
CA HIS A 215 -32.38 -4.89 -31.83
C HIS A 215 -31.84 -5.30 -30.47
N ALA A 216 -30.63 -5.88 -30.46
CA ALA A 216 -29.80 -5.81 -29.29
C ALA A 216 -29.46 -4.32 -29.07
N GLU A 217 -30.37 -3.59 -28.46
CA GLU A 217 -29.93 -2.46 -27.67
C GLU A 217 -28.97 -3.06 -26.64
N GLN A 218 -27.71 -2.63 -26.72
CA GLN A 218 -26.79 -2.70 -25.58
C GLN A 218 -27.63 -2.35 -24.35
N SER A 219 -27.67 -3.23 -23.36
CA SER A 219 -28.60 -3.08 -22.24
C SER A 219 -28.53 -1.67 -21.65
N ASP A 220 -29.52 -0.84 -21.98
CA ASP A 220 -29.89 0.37 -21.25
C ASP A 220 -30.93 0.04 -20.16
N ALA A 221 -30.88 -1.19 -19.64
CA ALA A 221 -31.62 -1.64 -18.48
C ALA A 221 -30.78 -2.59 -17.58
N ALA A 222 -29.49 -2.29 -17.40
CA ALA A 222 -29.13 -1.44 -16.28
C ALA A 222 -28.74 -0.11 -16.93
N GLY A 223 -29.15 1.04 -16.38
CA GLY A 223 -28.66 2.33 -16.90
C GLY A 223 -27.15 2.23 -17.07
N SER A 224 -26.61 2.68 -18.21
CA SER A 224 -25.20 2.52 -18.54
C SER A 224 -24.37 2.76 -17.28
N SER A 225 -23.62 1.75 -16.81
CA SER A 225 -22.80 1.87 -15.59
C SER A 225 -21.71 2.95 -15.73
N PHE A 226 -21.67 3.62 -16.88
CA PHE A 226 -20.87 4.78 -17.21
C PHE A 226 -21.79 5.89 -17.72
N VAL A 227 -21.79 7.04 -17.04
CA VAL A 227 -22.30 8.28 -17.63
C VAL A 227 -21.30 8.76 -18.67
N ARG A 228 -21.78 9.03 -19.89
CA ARG A 228 -20.97 9.54 -21.00
C ARG A 228 -21.41 10.94 -21.39
N MET A 229 -20.46 11.85 -21.53
CA MET A 229 -20.72 13.21 -22.04
C MET A 229 -19.49 13.80 -22.75
N ALA A 230 -19.69 14.84 -23.57
CA ALA A 230 -18.57 15.62 -24.08
C ALA A 230 -17.93 16.45 -22.95
N VAL A 231 -16.61 16.55 -22.93
CA VAL A 231 -15.90 17.38 -21.94
C VAL A 231 -16.35 18.85 -22.05
N SER A 232 -16.62 19.35 -23.25
CA SER A 232 -17.16 20.70 -23.46
C SER A 232 -18.46 20.95 -22.69
N ASP A 233 -19.34 19.95 -22.66
CA ASP A 233 -20.71 20.03 -22.14
C ASP A 233 -20.78 19.65 -20.65
N SER A 234 -19.68 19.14 -20.10
CA SER A 234 -19.58 18.73 -18.71
C SER A 234 -19.70 19.90 -17.73
N VAL A 235 -20.40 19.67 -16.61
CA VAL A 235 -20.56 20.62 -15.51
C VAL A 235 -19.92 20.08 -14.22
N ALA A 236 -19.27 20.97 -13.47
CA ALA A 236 -18.43 20.63 -12.33
C ALA A 236 -19.12 19.75 -11.26
N ARG A 237 -20.40 19.99 -11.01
CA ARG A 237 -21.19 19.26 -10.01
C ARG A 237 -21.32 17.76 -10.26
N ASP A 238 -21.12 17.30 -11.50
CA ASP A 238 -21.27 15.89 -11.87
C ASP A 238 -20.01 15.05 -11.55
N PHE A 239 -18.95 15.70 -11.02
CA PHE A 239 -17.62 15.13 -10.80
C PHE A 239 -17.22 15.13 -9.31
N GLY A 240 -18.15 14.78 -8.42
CA GLY A 240 -17.87 14.62 -6.98
C GLY A 240 -17.67 15.92 -6.19
N MET A 241 -18.06 17.07 -6.75
CA MET A 241 -17.88 18.37 -6.09
C MET A 241 -19.06 18.71 -5.17
N HIS A 242 -18.76 19.15 -3.95
CA HIS A 242 -19.77 19.59 -2.98
C HIS A 242 -20.55 20.82 -3.47
N PRO A 243 -21.88 20.88 -3.21
CA PRO A 243 -22.69 22.04 -3.55
C PRO A 243 -22.28 23.27 -2.72
N LEU A 244 -22.66 24.45 -3.19
CA LEU A 244 -22.44 25.71 -2.47
C LEU A 244 -23.69 26.09 -1.68
N ALA A 245 -23.50 26.86 -0.61
CA ALA A 245 -24.61 27.43 0.14
C ALA A 245 -25.54 28.23 -0.79
N GLU A 246 -26.82 27.86 -0.80
CA GLU A 246 -27.85 28.54 -1.56
C GLU A 246 -28.18 29.87 -0.88
N ILE A 247 -27.87 30.96 -1.57
CA ILE A 247 -28.24 32.31 -1.18
C ILE A 247 -29.11 32.85 -2.31
N GLU A 248 -30.34 33.24 -1.96
CA GLU A 248 -31.28 33.85 -2.89
C GLU A 248 -30.57 35.02 -3.62
N SER A 249 -30.63 35.05 -4.96
CA SER A 249 -29.94 35.98 -5.89
C SER A 249 -28.47 35.70 -6.26
N LEU A 250 -27.82 34.66 -5.75
CA LEU A 250 -26.45 34.27 -6.16
C LEU A 250 -26.42 33.03 -7.05
N PRO A 251 -25.39 32.90 -7.93
CA PRO A 251 -25.24 31.72 -8.76
C PRO A 251 -24.94 30.47 -7.93
N THR A 252 -25.48 29.33 -8.40
CA THR A 252 -25.30 28.01 -7.78
C THR A 252 -23.92 27.39 -8.04
N GLN A 253 -23.11 28.01 -8.92
CA GLN A 253 -21.71 27.65 -9.17
C GLN A 253 -20.81 28.89 -9.09
N LEU A 254 -19.60 28.70 -8.58
CA LEU A 254 -18.54 29.71 -8.62
C LEU A 254 -17.64 29.49 -9.84
N PRO A 255 -17.17 30.57 -10.49
CA PRO A 255 -16.09 30.46 -11.46
C PRO A 255 -14.85 29.85 -10.79
N TYR A 256 -14.06 29.13 -11.56
CA TYR A 256 -12.82 28.54 -11.04
C TYR A 256 -11.84 29.63 -10.64
N ILE A 257 -11.23 29.48 -9.47
CA ILE A 257 -10.11 30.32 -9.05
C ILE A 257 -8.84 29.57 -9.42
N PRO A 258 -7.98 30.13 -10.29
CA PRO A 258 -6.74 29.50 -10.69
C PRO A 258 -5.85 29.15 -9.49
N ARG A 259 -5.24 27.98 -9.54
CA ARG A 259 -4.31 27.48 -8.53
C ARG A 259 -2.88 27.50 -9.08
N LEU A 260 -1.88 27.71 -8.22
CA LEU A 260 -0.48 27.69 -8.64
C LEU A 260 -0.08 26.33 -9.23
N ILE A 261 -0.70 25.26 -8.72
CA ILE A 261 -0.48 23.88 -9.16
C ILE A 261 -0.99 23.60 -10.59
N ASP A 262 -1.85 24.45 -11.16
CA ASP A 262 -2.47 24.23 -12.48
C ASP A 262 -1.42 24.04 -13.59
N SER A 263 -0.30 24.77 -13.51
CA SER A 263 0.77 24.67 -14.50
C SER A 263 1.50 23.32 -14.49
N GLU A 264 1.66 22.72 -13.31
CA GLU A 264 2.23 21.38 -13.15
C GLU A 264 1.22 20.29 -13.51
N LEU A 265 -0.04 20.48 -13.12
CA LEU A 265 -1.14 19.62 -13.48
C LEU A 265 -1.26 19.49 -15.01
N ASP A 266 -1.27 20.63 -15.71
CA ASP A 266 -1.37 20.67 -17.17
C ASP A 266 -0.17 19.98 -17.83
N ARG A 267 1.04 20.15 -17.28
CA ARG A 267 2.27 19.50 -17.78
C ARG A 267 2.21 17.98 -17.63
N LYS A 268 1.78 17.47 -16.47
CA LYS A 268 1.66 16.02 -16.22
C LYS A 268 0.58 15.39 -17.09
N LEU A 269 -0.56 16.06 -17.26
CA LEU A 269 -1.63 15.62 -18.17
C LEU A 269 -1.17 15.59 -19.63
N ALA A 270 -0.49 16.64 -20.08
CA ALA A 270 0.05 16.70 -21.44
C ALA A 270 1.09 15.59 -21.71
N ALA A 271 1.86 15.17 -20.70
CA ALA A 271 2.83 14.10 -20.82
C ALA A 271 2.20 12.72 -21.04
N ILE A 272 1.05 12.43 -20.40
CA ILE A 272 0.37 11.14 -20.53
C ILE A 272 -0.64 11.09 -21.70
N ALA A 273 -1.12 12.23 -22.18
CA ALA A 273 -2.14 12.30 -23.22
C ALA A 273 -1.82 11.50 -24.51
N PRO A 274 -0.59 11.52 -25.08
CA PRO A 274 -0.30 10.83 -26.34
C PRO A 274 -0.39 9.30 -26.25
N THR A 275 -0.06 8.74 -25.10
CA THR A 275 0.01 7.29 -24.84
C THR A 275 -1.17 6.77 -24.04
N GLY A 276 -2.06 7.65 -23.58
CA GLY A 276 -2.91 7.37 -22.44
C GLY A 276 -2.09 7.21 -21.15
N GLY A 277 -2.77 7.01 -20.03
CA GLY A 277 -2.13 6.84 -18.73
C GLY A 277 -3.03 7.25 -17.57
N LEU A 278 -2.50 7.11 -16.36
CA LEU A 278 -3.20 7.39 -15.11
C LEU A 278 -2.55 8.58 -14.41
N LEU A 279 -3.33 9.62 -14.12
CA LEU A 279 -2.96 10.72 -13.24
C LEU A 279 -3.88 10.74 -12.02
N ILE A 280 -3.29 10.80 -10.83
CA ILE A 280 -4.03 10.83 -9.56
C ILE A 280 -3.77 12.16 -8.84
N ALA A 281 -4.83 12.90 -8.54
CA ALA A 281 -4.78 14.01 -7.60
C ALA A 281 -4.97 13.51 -6.17
N THR A 282 -4.00 13.79 -5.32
CA THR A 282 -3.97 13.45 -3.90
C THR A 282 -4.20 14.69 -3.04
N GLY A 283 -4.66 14.52 -1.79
CA GLY A 283 -4.92 15.64 -0.87
C GLY A 283 -6.13 15.42 0.04
N ASP A 284 -6.32 16.34 0.99
CA ASP A 284 -7.40 16.27 1.98
C ASP A 284 -8.82 16.31 1.35
N SER A 285 -9.82 15.76 2.06
CA SER A 285 -11.23 15.95 1.67
C SER A 285 -11.56 17.43 1.55
N ALA A 286 -12.33 17.77 0.52
CA ALA A 286 -12.70 19.15 0.17
C ALA A 286 -11.52 20.13 -0.08
N ALA A 287 -10.28 19.66 -0.29
CA ALA A 287 -9.14 20.52 -0.65
C ALA A 287 -9.22 21.14 -2.07
N GLY A 288 -10.14 20.65 -2.92
CA GLY A 288 -10.33 21.10 -4.30
C GLY A 288 -9.76 20.16 -5.38
N LYS A 289 -9.40 18.91 -5.03
CA LYS A 289 -8.86 17.89 -5.95
C LYS A 289 -9.68 17.75 -7.23
N SER A 290 -10.96 17.42 -7.07
CA SER A 290 -11.88 17.20 -8.20
C SER A 290 -12.08 18.48 -9.02
N ARG A 291 -12.13 19.66 -8.37
CA ARG A 291 -12.28 20.96 -9.06
C ARG A 291 -11.07 21.28 -9.94
N SER A 292 -9.85 21.18 -9.42
CA SER A 292 -8.64 21.46 -10.19
C SER A 292 -8.43 20.46 -11.33
N MET A 293 -8.66 19.16 -11.08
CA MET A 293 -8.57 18.11 -12.11
C MET A 293 -9.60 18.30 -13.23
N PHE A 294 -10.84 18.66 -12.89
CA PHE A 294 -11.90 18.94 -13.86
C PHE A 294 -11.55 20.13 -14.76
N GLU A 295 -11.02 21.20 -14.19
CA GLU A 295 -10.66 22.41 -14.95
C GLU A 295 -9.46 22.14 -15.87
N ALA A 296 -8.47 21.38 -15.43
CA ALA A 296 -7.39 20.93 -16.30
C ALA A 296 -7.89 20.04 -17.44
N MET A 297 -8.83 19.13 -17.17
CA MET A 297 -9.50 18.33 -18.20
C MET A 297 -10.22 19.21 -19.23
N LYS A 298 -11.00 20.22 -18.80
CA LYS A 298 -11.68 21.12 -19.73
C LYS A 298 -10.71 21.95 -20.57
N ARG A 299 -9.59 22.41 -19.99
CA ARG A 299 -8.56 23.17 -20.71
C ARG A 299 -7.86 22.33 -21.78
N LEU A 300 -7.47 21.09 -21.46
CA LEU A 300 -6.61 20.28 -22.31
C LEU A 300 -7.36 19.32 -23.24
N PHE A 301 -8.54 18.85 -22.85
CA PHE A 301 -9.30 17.83 -23.57
C PHE A 301 -10.73 18.25 -23.96
N PRO A 302 -10.98 19.50 -24.43
CA PRO A 302 -12.35 19.98 -24.67
C PRO A 302 -13.12 19.17 -25.73
N ALA A 303 -12.40 18.54 -26.67
CA ALA A 303 -12.99 17.72 -27.74
C ALA A 303 -13.17 16.24 -27.35
N HIS A 304 -12.74 15.82 -26.15
CA HIS A 304 -12.81 14.42 -25.73
C HIS A 304 -14.20 14.08 -25.17
N GLN A 305 -14.48 12.78 -25.11
CA GLN A 305 -15.59 12.22 -24.35
C GLN A 305 -15.11 11.83 -22.96
N VAL A 306 -15.85 12.20 -21.91
CA VAL A 306 -15.58 11.74 -20.56
C VAL A 306 -16.57 10.65 -20.16
N TYR A 307 -16.03 9.59 -19.56
CA TYR A 307 -16.75 8.46 -19.01
C TYR A 307 -16.63 8.48 -17.50
N ILE A 308 -17.76 8.49 -16.81
CA ILE A 308 -17.84 8.51 -15.35
C ILE A 308 -18.53 7.21 -14.92
N PRO A 309 -17.82 6.24 -14.32
CA PRO A 309 -18.43 5.03 -13.83
C PRO A 309 -19.29 5.31 -12.60
N GLU A 310 -20.39 4.58 -12.46
CA GLU A 310 -21.01 4.38 -11.15
C GLU A 310 -20.03 3.62 -10.23
N PRO A 311 -20.09 3.78 -8.89
CA PRO A 311 -19.14 3.12 -7.96
C PRO A 311 -19.05 1.60 -8.13
N ASP A 312 -20.11 0.97 -8.65
CA ASP A 312 -20.20 -0.47 -8.86
C ASP A 312 -20.06 -0.93 -10.32
N ALA A 313 -19.57 -0.05 -11.20
CA ALA A 313 -19.34 -0.35 -12.61
C ALA A 313 -18.19 -1.35 -12.84
N ASP A 314 -18.40 -2.27 -13.79
CA ASP A 314 -17.34 -3.16 -14.29
C ASP A 314 -16.53 -2.44 -15.37
N LEU A 315 -15.30 -2.04 -15.03
CA LEU A 315 -14.44 -1.26 -15.92
C LEU A 315 -13.97 -2.05 -17.15
N ARG A 316 -14.03 -3.39 -17.12
CA ARG A 316 -13.65 -4.23 -18.27
C ARG A 316 -14.60 -4.02 -19.45
N GLN A 317 -15.83 -3.61 -19.19
CA GLN A 317 -16.83 -3.30 -20.22
C GLN A 317 -16.49 -2.05 -21.03
N LEU A 318 -15.62 -1.17 -20.51
CA LEU A 318 -15.25 0.08 -21.18
C LEU A 318 -14.34 -0.16 -22.40
N ILE A 319 -13.44 -1.14 -22.35
CA ILE A 319 -12.49 -1.41 -23.44
C ILE A 319 -13.20 -1.80 -24.76
N PRO A 320 -14.19 -2.72 -24.76
CA PRO A 320 -15.00 -3.01 -25.95
C PRO A 320 -15.80 -1.80 -26.46
N LEU A 321 -16.28 -0.93 -25.58
CA LEU A 321 -17.04 0.27 -25.95
C LEU A 321 -16.16 1.26 -26.73
N LEU A 322 -14.93 1.49 -26.23
CA LEU A 322 -13.96 2.39 -26.85
C LEU A 322 -13.43 1.88 -28.20
N SER A 323 -13.41 0.56 -28.39
CA SER A 323 -12.94 -0.09 -29.62
C SER A 323 -13.91 0.10 -30.82
N ARG A 324 -15.16 0.51 -30.57
CA ARG A 324 -16.23 0.63 -31.60
C ARG A 324 -16.45 2.04 -32.13
N GLY A 325 -15.81 3.04 -31.54
CA GLY A 325 -15.86 4.43 -31.99
C GLY A 325 -15.08 5.33 -31.04
N THR A 326 -14.17 6.14 -31.58
CA THR A 326 -13.31 7.12 -30.86
C THR A 326 -12.14 6.56 -30.03
N ALA A 327 -11.36 5.62 -30.58
CA ALA A 327 -10.06 5.29 -30.00
C ALA A 327 -9.14 6.54 -30.04
N GLY A 328 -8.71 7.03 -28.86
CA GLY A 328 -7.82 8.20 -28.70
C GLY A 328 -8.46 9.56 -28.40
N SER A 329 -9.76 9.64 -28.06
CA SER A 329 -10.39 10.90 -27.58
C SER A 329 -11.31 10.66 -26.38
N ALA A 330 -10.82 9.93 -25.38
CA ALA A 330 -11.59 9.56 -24.20
C ALA A 330 -10.83 9.85 -22.89
N VAL A 331 -11.58 10.33 -21.90
CA VAL A 331 -11.16 10.51 -20.52
C VAL A 331 -12.00 9.59 -19.64
N LEU A 332 -11.38 8.81 -18.75
CA LEU A 332 -12.07 8.05 -17.70
C LEU A 332 -11.88 8.78 -16.38
N TRP A 333 -12.98 9.17 -15.72
CA TRP A 333 -12.96 9.85 -14.44
C TRP A 333 -13.26 8.89 -13.30
N LEU A 334 -12.31 8.67 -12.39
CA LEU A 334 -12.44 7.81 -11.22
C LEU A 334 -12.36 8.67 -9.95
N ASP A 335 -13.49 9.19 -9.49
CA ASP A 335 -13.52 9.89 -8.20
C ASP A 335 -13.38 8.87 -7.07
N GLU A 336 -12.47 9.12 -6.13
CA GLU A 336 -12.11 8.17 -5.07
C GLU A 336 -11.65 6.82 -5.65
N ILE A 337 -10.51 6.84 -6.33
CA ILE A 337 -9.99 5.72 -7.13
C ILE A 337 -9.91 4.39 -6.38
N HIS A 338 -9.75 4.40 -5.05
CA HIS A 338 -9.71 3.21 -4.21
C HIS A 338 -10.99 2.36 -4.31
N LEU A 339 -12.13 2.96 -4.63
CA LEU A 339 -13.39 2.24 -4.85
C LEU A 339 -13.39 1.38 -6.12
N PHE A 340 -12.45 1.63 -7.04
CA PHE A 340 -12.33 0.94 -8.31
C PHE A 340 -11.13 -0.02 -8.35
N LEU A 341 -10.32 -0.12 -7.30
CA LEU A 341 -9.16 -1.02 -7.24
C LEU A 341 -9.61 -2.44 -6.84
N ARG A 342 -10.26 -3.13 -7.77
CA ARG A 342 -10.90 -4.45 -7.57
C ARG A 342 -10.84 -5.30 -8.85
N PRO A 343 -11.10 -6.62 -8.81
CA PRO A 343 -10.92 -7.52 -9.96
C PRO A 343 -11.74 -7.19 -11.21
N ASP A 344 -12.97 -6.69 -11.04
CA ASP A 344 -13.84 -6.20 -12.11
C ASP A 344 -13.66 -4.70 -12.41
N GLY A 345 -12.77 -4.01 -11.68
CA GLY A 345 -12.47 -2.60 -11.80
C GLY A 345 -11.15 -2.33 -12.52
N LEU A 346 -10.38 -1.42 -11.95
CA LEU A 346 -9.07 -1.03 -12.41
C LEU A 346 -8.06 -2.08 -11.91
N THR A 347 -7.60 -2.90 -12.83
CA THR A 347 -6.51 -3.87 -12.63
C THR A 347 -5.32 -3.47 -13.51
N SER A 348 -4.14 -4.06 -13.31
CA SER A 348 -3.00 -3.87 -14.22
C SER A 348 -3.36 -4.20 -15.69
N THR A 349 -4.18 -5.23 -15.90
CA THR A 349 -4.67 -5.65 -17.22
C THR A 349 -5.64 -4.63 -17.80
N THR A 350 -6.63 -4.19 -17.02
CA THR A 350 -7.59 -3.17 -17.47
C THR A 350 -6.88 -1.85 -17.79
N LEU A 351 -5.94 -1.42 -16.94
CA LEU A 351 -5.14 -0.21 -17.16
C LEU A 351 -4.31 -0.30 -18.43
N ALA A 352 -3.64 -1.44 -18.67
CA ALA A 352 -2.89 -1.66 -19.91
C ALA A 352 -3.80 -1.60 -21.15
N GLY A 353 -5.00 -2.18 -21.09
CA GLY A 353 -6.00 -2.09 -22.16
C GLY A 353 -6.47 -0.66 -22.43
N LEU A 354 -6.70 0.14 -21.36
CA LEU A 354 -7.04 1.55 -21.47
C LEU A 354 -5.90 2.39 -22.07
N GLN A 355 -4.65 2.10 -21.70
CA GLN A 355 -3.47 2.74 -22.29
C GLN A 355 -3.32 2.38 -23.77
N GLN A 356 -3.52 1.12 -24.16
CA GLN A 356 -3.53 0.72 -25.57
C GLN A 356 -4.62 1.44 -26.38
N ALA A 357 -5.77 1.69 -25.77
CA ALA A 357 -6.85 2.49 -26.34
C ALA A 357 -6.61 4.02 -26.27
N ARG A 358 -5.46 4.45 -25.73
CA ARG A 358 -5.05 5.85 -25.52
C ARG A 358 -6.06 6.65 -24.69
N VAL A 359 -6.59 6.04 -23.63
CA VAL A 359 -7.48 6.69 -22.68
C VAL A 359 -6.67 7.43 -21.61
N VAL A 360 -7.06 8.66 -21.31
CA VAL A 360 -6.55 9.39 -20.14
C VAL A 360 -7.41 9.05 -18.93
N VAL A 361 -6.82 8.44 -17.90
CA VAL A 361 -7.50 8.09 -16.66
C VAL A 361 -7.16 9.13 -15.60
N LEU A 362 -8.18 9.78 -15.05
CA LEU A 362 -8.06 10.79 -13.99
C LEU A 362 -8.65 10.23 -12.71
N GLY A 363 -7.81 10.11 -11.68
CA GLY A 363 -8.21 9.63 -10.36
C GLY A 363 -8.14 10.74 -9.31
N THR A 364 -9.03 10.70 -8.32
CA THR A 364 -8.83 11.42 -7.05
C THR A 364 -8.58 10.42 -5.93
N LEU A 365 -7.70 10.75 -4.99
CA LEU A 365 -7.41 9.93 -3.82
C LEU A 365 -7.26 10.82 -2.60
N ARG A 366 -7.80 10.42 -1.45
CA ARG A 366 -7.65 11.16 -0.19
C ARG A 366 -6.31 10.82 0.45
N SER A 367 -5.69 11.79 1.12
CA SER A 367 -4.34 11.65 1.69
C SER A 367 -4.19 10.43 2.60
N GLU A 368 -5.18 10.17 3.44
CA GLU A 368 -5.21 9.01 4.34
C GLU A 368 -5.13 7.67 3.61
N TYR A 369 -5.67 7.55 2.39
CA TYR A 369 -5.57 6.32 1.60
C TYR A 369 -4.27 6.25 0.78
N VAL A 370 -3.60 7.39 0.53
CA VAL A 370 -2.28 7.41 -0.14
C VAL A 370 -1.28 6.64 0.71
N ASP A 371 -1.29 6.87 2.02
CA ASP A 371 -0.38 6.21 2.96
C ASP A 371 -0.61 4.70 2.97
N PHE A 372 -1.85 4.21 2.85
CA PHE A 372 -2.17 2.78 2.87
C PHE A 372 -1.94 2.09 1.52
N LEU A 373 -2.36 2.69 0.42
CA LEU A 373 -2.34 2.06 -0.90
C LEU A 373 -0.98 2.17 -1.60
N SER A 374 -0.14 3.12 -1.19
CA SER A 374 1.22 3.27 -1.73
C SER A 374 2.23 2.35 -1.02
N GLN A 375 1.80 1.63 0.03
CA GLN A 375 2.61 0.62 0.69
C GLN A 375 2.79 -0.60 -0.21
N PRO A 376 4.03 -1.07 -0.44
CA PRO A 376 4.23 -2.38 -1.05
C PRO A 376 3.53 -3.44 -0.19
N PRO A 377 3.12 -4.59 -0.77
CA PRO A 377 2.79 -5.76 0.03
C PRO A 377 3.92 -5.97 1.05
N ASP A 378 3.56 -5.89 2.33
CA ASP A 378 4.41 -6.02 3.50
C ASP A 378 5.64 -6.94 3.24
N VAL A 379 6.82 -6.33 3.10
CA VAL A 379 8.11 -7.01 3.23
C VAL A 379 8.48 -6.86 4.70
N ASP A 380 7.94 -7.79 5.47
CA ASP A 380 8.24 -8.14 6.86
C ASP A 380 9.18 -7.24 7.72
N ASN A 381 8.62 -6.74 8.83
CA ASN A 381 9.22 -5.85 9.84
C ASN A 381 9.72 -6.60 11.09
N GLY A 382 10.29 -7.80 10.95
CA GLY A 382 10.73 -8.61 12.09
C GLY A 382 12.02 -9.40 11.91
N GLY A 383 12.81 -9.12 10.87
CA GLY A 383 13.95 -9.97 10.47
C GLY A 383 13.54 -11.33 9.89
N ARG A 384 12.24 -11.59 9.86
CA ARG A 384 11.57 -12.62 9.06
C ARG A 384 11.40 -12.05 7.66
N GLN A 385 11.47 -12.86 6.60
CA GLN A 385 11.44 -12.35 5.22
C GLN A 385 10.20 -12.87 4.48
N ILE A 386 9.04 -12.84 5.15
CA ILE A 386 7.80 -13.41 4.59
C ILE A 386 7.11 -12.35 3.73
N ALA A 387 7.16 -12.55 2.43
CA ALA A 387 6.57 -11.63 1.46
C ALA A 387 5.07 -11.89 1.29
N GLY A 388 4.24 -10.87 1.49
CA GLY A 388 2.86 -10.90 1.02
C GLY A 388 2.78 -11.00 -0.51
N GLY A 389 1.71 -11.57 -1.04
CA GLY A 389 1.39 -11.47 -2.47
C GLY A 389 1.15 -9.99 -2.84
N THR A 390 1.57 -9.57 -4.03
CA THR A 390 1.47 -8.17 -4.42
C THR A 390 0.02 -7.75 -4.64
N SER A 391 -0.48 -6.83 -3.80
CA SER A 391 -1.79 -6.23 -4.02
C SER A 391 -1.82 -5.53 -5.38
N SER A 392 -2.81 -5.88 -6.20
CA SER A 392 -3.01 -5.30 -7.54
C SER A 392 -3.17 -3.77 -7.48
N ALA A 393 -3.71 -3.25 -6.37
CA ALA A 393 -3.86 -1.83 -6.09
C ALA A 393 -2.51 -1.09 -6.06
N TRP A 394 -1.51 -1.64 -5.37
CA TRP A 394 -0.17 -1.04 -5.26
C TRP A 394 0.51 -0.93 -6.63
N LEU A 395 0.45 -2.01 -7.44
CA LEU A 395 1.03 -2.02 -8.80
C LEU A 395 0.44 -0.93 -9.70
N ILE A 396 -0.84 -0.62 -9.54
CA ILE A 396 -1.53 0.41 -10.30
C ILE A 396 -1.07 1.80 -9.86
N LEU A 397 -1.02 2.05 -8.56
CA LEU A 397 -0.61 3.35 -8.03
C LEU A 397 0.86 3.67 -8.32
N ARG A 398 1.75 2.68 -8.26
CA ARG A 398 3.17 2.85 -8.62
C ARG A 398 3.36 3.29 -10.08
N ARG A 399 2.42 2.96 -10.97
CA ARG A 399 2.44 3.34 -12.39
C ARG A 399 1.73 4.66 -12.67
N ALA A 400 1.06 5.25 -11.68
CA ALA A 400 0.35 6.50 -11.83
C ALA A 400 1.30 7.70 -11.75
N ALA A 401 1.07 8.71 -12.59
CA ALA A 401 1.54 10.05 -12.26
C ALA A 401 0.72 10.55 -11.06
N THR A 402 1.36 11.19 -10.09
CA THR A 402 0.68 11.76 -8.93
C THR A 402 0.91 13.27 -8.84
N ILE A 403 -0.06 13.97 -8.27
CA ILE A 403 0.02 15.39 -7.94
C ILE A 403 -0.70 15.67 -6.62
N GLU A 404 -0.08 16.43 -5.74
CA GLU A 404 -0.65 16.78 -4.44
C GLU A 404 -1.36 18.14 -4.51
N ILE A 405 -2.62 18.18 -4.08
CA ILE A 405 -3.43 19.40 -4.00
C ILE A 405 -3.53 19.83 -2.54
N LYS A 406 -2.77 20.86 -2.18
CA LYS A 406 -2.77 21.42 -0.83
C LYS A 406 -4.08 22.14 -0.51
N ARG A 407 -4.59 21.92 0.72
CA ARG A 407 -5.79 22.60 1.23
C ARG A 407 -5.58 24.09 1.51
N GLN A 408 -4.37 24.46 1.94
CA GLN A 408 -4.01 25.85 2.21
C GLN A 408 -3.62 26.54 0.92
N TRP A 409 -4.12 27.76 0.75
CA TRP A 409 -3.91 28.56 -0.44
C TRP A 409 -2.81 29.56 -0.19
N GLU A 410 -1.95 29.74 -1.18
CA GLU A 410 -0.90 30.74 -1.16
C GLU A 410 -1.45 32.13 -1.45
N ASP A 411 -0.73 33.18 -1.07
CA ASP A 411 -1.20 34.57 -1.20
C ASP A 411 -1.66 34.95 -2.63
N PRO A 412 -1.00 34.54 -3.73
CA PRO A 412 -1.50 34.79 -5.09
C PRO A 412 -2.88 34.18 -5.38
N GLU A 413 -3.16 32.98 -4.86
CA GLU A 413 -4.44 32.29 -5.05
C GLU A 413 -5.55 33.00 -4.25
N ARG A 414 -5.20 33.50 -3.07
CA ARG A 414 -6.11 34.27 -2.19
C ARG A 414 -6.47 35.62 -2.79
N GLU A 415 -5.52 36.31 -3.40
CA GLU A 415 -5.77 37.56 -4.14
C GLU A 415 -6.73 37.34 -5.32
N ALA A 416 -6.53 36.26 -6.09
CA ALA A 416 -7.43 35.88 -7.17
C ALA A 416 -8.85 35.55 -6.65
N ALA A 417 -8.96 34.87 -5.52
CA ALA A 417 -10.25 34.60 -4.87
C ALA A 417 -10.96 35.89 -4.42
N ALA A 418 -10.21 36.84 -3.83
CA ALA A 418 -10.77 38.10 -3.32
C ALA A 418 -11.40 38.97 -4.42
N ALA A 419 -10.90 38.86 -5.66
CA ALA A 419 -11.42 39.60 -6.81
C ALA A 419 -12.87 39.22 -7.20
N LEU A 420 -13.35 38.03 -6.83
CA LEU A 420 -14.66 37.51 -7.23
C LEU A 420 -15.86 38.21 -6.60
N SER A 421 -15.64 39.04 -5.58
CA SER A 421 -16.69 39.81 -4.87
C SER A 421 -17.90 39.00 -4.36
N ASP A 422 -17.83 37.66 -4.35
CA ASP A 422 -18.87 36.78 -3.82
C ASP A 422 -18.81 36.74 -2.28
N PRO A 423 -19.93 36.95 -1.57
CA PRO A 423 -19.93 36.96 -0.11
C PRO A 423 -19.52 35.63 0.52
N ARG A 424 -19.79 34.48 -0.13
CA ARG A 424 -19.40 33.15 0.34
C ARG A 424 -17.88 32.99 0.29
N VAL A 425 -17.25 33.45 -0.80
CA VAL A 425 -15.79 33.44 -0.96
C VAL A 425 -15.12 34.39 0.03
N ARG A 426 -15.71 35.57 0.25
CA ARG A 426 -15.19 36.54 1.24
C ARG A 426 -15.23 36.00 2.67
N GLU A 427 -16.28 35.28 3.03
CA GLU A 427 -16.39 34.63 4.33
C GLU A 427 -15.37 33.48 4.45
N ALA A 428 -15.26 32.63 3.42
CA ALA A 428 -14.28 31.55 3.38
C ALA A 428 -12.83 32.07 3.49
N LEU A 429 -12.47 33.18 2.84
CA LEU A 429 -11.16 33.83 2.92
C LEU A 429 -10.78 34.34 4.32
N ARG A 430 -11.75 34.52 5.23
CA ARG A 430 -11.46 34.87 6.63
C ARG A 430 -11.07 33.65 7.46
N ALA A 431 -11.47 32.46 7.04
CA ALA A 431 -11.26 31.20 7.73
C ALA A 431 -10.26 30.27 7.01
N ASP A 432 -9.78 30.65 5.82
CA ASP A 432 -8.95 29.83 4.94
C ASP A 432 -7.60 29.42 5.54
N ARG A 433 -6.96 30.27 6.35
CA ARG A 433 -5.69 29.93 7.01
C ARG A 433 -5.87 28.86 8.10
N ALA A 434 -7.04 28.78 8.72
CA ALA A 434 -7.35 27.76 9.70
C ALA A 434 -7.79 26.45 9.02
N HIS A 435 -8.71 26.54 8.07
CA HIS A 435 -9.40 25.38 7.52
C HIS A 435 -9.09 25.13 6.03
N GLY A 436 -8.88 26.16 5.23
CA GLY A 436 -8.77 26.06 3.78
C GLY A 436 -10.04 26.58 3.13
N LEU A 437 -9.89 27.33 2.04
CA LEU A 437 -11.00 28.04 1.40
C LEU A 437 -12.06 27.08 0.84
N ALA A 438 -11.62 26.03 0.15
CA ALA A 438 -12.51 25.03 -0.45
C ALA A 438 -13.23 24.19 0.63
N GLU A 439 -12.55 23.82 1.71
CA GLU A 439 -13.14 23.11 2.85
C GLU A 439 -14.26 23.92 3.51
N TYR A 440 -14.03 25.24 3.66
CA TYR A 440 -15.03 26.15 4.23
C TYR A 440 -16.28 26.28 3.35
N LEU A 441 -16.08 26.39 2.02
CA LEU A 441 -17.19 26.46 1.06
C LEU A 441 -18.04 25.18 1.06
N ALA A 442 -17.43 24.02 1.29
CA ALA A 442 -18.11 22.74 1.45
C ALA A 442 -18.81 22.57 2.81
N SER A 443 -18.78 23.58 3.69
CA SER A 443 -19.31 23.53 5.06
C SER A 443 -18.61 22.54 6.01
N GLY A 444 -17.38 22.11 5.69
CA GLY A 444 -16.55 21.20 6.50
C GLY A 444 -16.44 21.62 7.98
N PRO A 445 -15.78 22.76 8.26
CA PRO A 445 -15.57 23.25 9.62
C PRO A 445 -16.87 23.49 10.41
N GLN A 446 -17.94 23.91 9.73
CA GLN A 446 -19.23 24.23 10.34
C GLN A 446 -19.94 22.97 10.82
N VAL A 447 -19.95 21.90 10.00
CA VAL A 447 -20.51 20.60 10.39
C VAL A 447 -19.67 19.98 11.50
N LEU A 448 -18.34 20.06 11.40
CA LEU A 448 -17.41 19.59 12.44
C LEU A 448 -17.65 20.29 13.78
N GLN A 449 -17.77 21.61 13.78
CA GLN A 449 -18.03 22.37 15.00
C GLN A 449 -19.42 22.08 15.57
N ARG A 450 -20.44 21.88 14.71
CA ARG A 450 -21.78 21.44 15.12
C ARG A 450 -21.71 20.10 15.84
N TRP A 451 -20.97 19.14 15.30
CA TRP A 451 -20.79 17.82 15.90
C TRP A 451 -20.01 17.89 17.23
N LYS A 452 -18.86 18.56 17.26
CA LYS A 452 -18.04 18.72 18.49
C LYS A 452 -18.80 19.41 19.64
N ARG A 453 -19.73 20.32 19.34
CA ARG A 453 -20.57 21.01 20.35
C ARG A 453 -21.79 20.23 20.83
N ALA A 454 -22.12 19.11 20.17
CA ALA A 454 -23.31 18.33 20.48
C ALA A 454 -23.17 17.51 21.77
N VAL A 455 -21.94 17.13 22.13
CA VAL A 455 -21.64 16.28 23.29
C VAL A 455 -21.63 17.10 24.59
N ARG A 456 -22.82 17.42 25.11
CA ARG A 456 -23.04 18.12 26.39
C ARG A 456 -24.48 17.95 26.87
N ALA A 457 -24.72 18.22 28.16
CA ALA A 457 -26.08 18.30 28.69
C ALA A 457 -26.91 19.38 27.97
N GLY A 458 -28.09 19.03 27.49
CA GLY A 458 -28.95 19.92 26.68
C GLY A 458 -28.47 20.11 25.22
N GLY A 459 -27.47 19.33 24.78
CA GLY A 459 -27.04 19.21 23.38
C GLY A 459 -27.76 18.07 22.64
N HIS A 460 -27.00 17.38 21.78
CA HIS A 460 -27.45 16.23 20.99
C HIS A 460 -26.46 15.07 21.07
N PRO A 461 -26.13 14.57 22.28
CA PRO A 461 -25.08 13.55 22.45
C PRO A 461 -25.42 12.23 21.77
N ARG A 462 -26.70 11.84 21.65
CA ARG A 462 -27.07 10.62 20.92
C ARG A 462 -26.91 10.80 19.41
N GLY A 463 -27.32 11.96 18.87
CA GLY A 463 -27.06 12.32 17.48
C GLY A 463 -25.56 12.34 17.16
N ALA A 464 -24.74 12.86 18.06
CA ALA A 464 -23.29 12.86 17.91
C ALA A 464 -22.70 11.44 17.89
N ALA A 465 -23.26 10.52 18.69
CA ALA A 465 -22.86 9.13 18.73
C ALA A 465 -23.23 8.36 17.44
N LEU A 466 -24.39 8.64 16.84
CA LEU A 466 -24.76 8.10 15.51
C LEU A 466 -23.76 8.53 14.43
N VAL A 467 -23.35 9.80 14.46
CA VAL A 467 -22.34 10.34 13.55
C VAL A 467 -20.99 9.65 13.75
N ALA A 468 -20.55 9.47 15.00
CA ALA A 468 -19.29 8.80 15.32
C ALA A 468 -19.24 7.34 14.83
N ALA A 469 -20.31 6.58 15.08
CA ALA A 469 -20.45 5.21 14.60
C ALA A 469 -20.36 5.10 13.08
N SER A 470 -21.03 6.01 12.36
CA SER A 470 -21.00 6.06 10.89
C SER A 470 -19.61 6.45 10.36
N ILE A 471 -18.92 7.38 11.03
CA ILE A 471 -17.54 7.77 10.68
C ILE A 471 -16.61 6.57 10.79
N ASP A 472 -16.62 5.86 11.91
CA ASP A 472 -15.70 4.74 12.11
C ASP A 472 -16.03 3.55 11.19
N LEU A 473 -17.30 3.30 10.88
CA LEU A 473 -17.69 2.35 9.81
C LEU A 473 -17.11 2.74 8.44
N ALA A 474 -17.12 4.03 8.08
CA ALA A 474 -16.48 4.48 6.85
C ALA A 474 -14.95 4.31 6.91
N ARG A 475 -14.35 4.60 8.08
CA ARG A 475 -12.90 4.44 8.31
C ARG A 475 -12.42 3.00 8.26
N THR A 476 -13.29 1.98 8.28
CA THR A 476 -12.86 0.59 8.00
C THR A 476 -12.67 0.30 6.52
N GLY A 477 -12.89 1.26 5.62
CA GLY A 477 -12.79 1.08 4.17
C GLY A 477 -14.10 0.63 3.51
N LEU A 478 -15.22 0.58 4.24
CA LEU A 478 -16.52 0.28 3.64
C LEU A 478 -16.99 1.40 2.70
N ASP A 479 -16.76 2.67 3.09
CA ASP A 479 -17.07 3.96 2.42
C ASP A 479 -18.47 4.12 1.77
N VAL A 480 -19.32 3.09 1.85
CA VAL A 480 -20.68 3.08 1.33
C VAL A 480 -21.68 3.48 2.41
N ALA A 481 -22.88 3.85 1.96
CA ALA A 481 -23.97 4.14 2.86
C ALA A 481 -24.32 2.89 3.70
N SER A 482 -24.17 3.04 5.01
CA SER A 482 -24.39 1.99 6.01
C SER A 482 -25.87 1.90 6.40
N PRO A 483 -26.41 0.71 6.67
CA PRO A 483 -27.77 0.55 7.16
C PRO A 483 -28.00 1.31 8.47
N ALA A 484 -29.18 1.93 8.63
CA ALA A 484 -29.54 2.62 9.86
C ALA A 484 -29.40 1.70 11.11
N ASP A 485 -29.87 0.47 11.03
CA ASP A 485 -29.82 -0.50 12.13
C ASP A 485 -28.38 -0.80 12.60
N SER A 486 -27.40 -0.81 11.68
CA SER A 486 -25.99 -1.00 12.02
C SER A 486 -25.44 0.20 12.78
N ILE A 487 -25.74 1.42 12.32
CA ILE A 487 -25.35 2.66 12.99
C ILE A 487 -25.98 2.71 14.39
N GLU A 488 -27.25 2.32 14.53
CA GLU A 488 -27.95 2.24 15.81
C GLU A 488 -27.39 1.16 16.75
N ARG A 489 -26.86 0.04 16.26
CA ARG A 489 -26.20 -0.94 17.13
C ARG A 489 -24.90 -0.38 17.72
N LEU A 490 -24.11 0.32 16.91
CA LEU A 490 -22.80 0.81 17.32
C LEU A 490 -22.87 2.08 18.16
N HIS A 491 -23.90 2.92 17.99
CA HIS A 491 -23.92 4.25 18.61
C HIS A 491 -23.92 4.23 20.14
N GLU A 492 -24.48 3.20 20.79
CA GLU A 492 -24.51 3.13 22.26
C GLU A 492 -23.08 3.11 22.84
N HIS A 493 -22.13 2.44 22.16
CA HIS A 493 -20.72 2.45 22.55
C HIS A 493 -20.14 3.87 22.62
N TYR A 494 -20.42 4.70 21.62
CA TYR A 494 -19.95 6.08 21.57
C TYR A 494 -20.70 6.98 22.56
N LEU A 495 -22.00 6.75 22.74
CA LEU A 495 -22.80 7.50 23.70
C LEU A 495 -22.30 7.26 25.13
N ASP A 496 -21.98 6.02 25.47
CA ASP A 496 -21.38 5.66 26.75
C ASP A 496 -20.00 6.32 26.93
N ALA A 497 -19.15 6.27 25.91
CA ALA A 497 -17.84 6.94 25.91
C ALA A 497 -17.95 8.47 26.13
N TYR A 498 -19.04 9.08 25.67
CA TYR A 498 -19.31 10.50 25.88
C TYR A 498 -19.83 10.85 27.28
N GLY A 499 -20.28 9.87 28.08
CA GLY A 499 -20.83 10.06 29.42
C GLY A 499 -22.25 9.51 29.61
N GLY A 500 -22.80 8.85 28.58
CA GLY A 500 -23.99 8.01 28.67
C GLY A 500 -25.21 8.73 29.28
N PRO A 501 -25.90 8.10 30.26
CA PRO A 501 -27.09 8.68 30.88
C PRO A 501 -26.88 10.05 31.55
N ALA A 502 -25.66 10.38 31.98
CA ALA A 502 -25.37 11.66 32.65
C ALA A 502 -25.62 12.88 31.73
N LEU A 503 -25.48 12.70 30.42
CA LEU A 503 -25.73 13.74 29.42
C LEU A 503 -27.22 13.96 29.12
N ARG A 504 -28.11 13.11 29.65
CA ARG A 504 -29.56 13.10 29.36
C ARG A 504 -29.85 13.09 27.85
N PRO A 505 -29.42 12.04 27.13
CA PRO A 505 -29.53 11.97 25.68
C PRO A 505 -30.97 12.09 25.19
N GLU A 506 -31.13 12.70 24.03
CA GLU A 506 -32.40 12.81 23.32
C GLU A 506 -32.92 11.44 22.84
N PRO A 507 -34.23 11.29 22.59
CA PRO A 507 -34.78 10.09 21.96
C PRO A 507 -34.19 9.85 20.57
N LEU A 508 -34.07 8.59 20.17
CA LEU A 508 -33.43 8.16 18.92
C LEU A 508 -33.98 8.86 17.67
N GLN A 509 -35.29 9.07 17.58
CA GLN A 509 -35.90 9.80 16.46
C GLN A 509 -35.34 11.24 16.35
N LYS A 510 -35.20 11.95 17.46
CA LYS A 510 -34.64 13.32 17.49
C LYS A 510 -33.14 13.33 17.19
N ALA A 511 -32.44 12.25 17.56
CA ALA A 511 -31.03 12.07 17.23
C ALA A 511 -30.84 11.96 15.71
N TRP A 512 -31.66 11.15 15.04
CA TRP A 512 -31.67 11.04 13.57
C TRP A 512 -32.04 12.35 12.89
N GLU A 513 -33.12 13.02 13.33
CA GLU A 513 -33.52 14.33 12.80
C GLU A 513 -32.39 15.36 12.89
N TRP A 514 -31.63 15.35 14.00
CA TRP A 514 -30.48 16.24 14.16
C TRP A 514 -29.29 15.84 13.29
N ALA A 515 -28.98 14.55 13.19
CA ALA A 515 -27.84 14.03 12.45
C ALA A 515 -28.01 14.19 10.92
N SER A 516 -29.25 14.11 10.43
CA SER A 516 -29.59 14.32 9.02
C SER A 516 -29.95 15.77 8.67
N ALA A 517 -29.93 16.69 9.64
CA ALA A 517 -30.29 18.08 9.40
C ALA A 517 -29.25 18.79 8.52
N ILE A 518 -29.70 19.40 7.43
CA ILE A 518 -28.85 20.17 6.52
C ILE A 518 -28.33 21.43 7.24
N VAL A 519 -27.01 21.59 7.21
CA VAL A 519 -26.24 22.72 7.71
C VAL A 519 -25.97 23.69 6.57
N LEU A 520 -26.41 24.94 6.74
CA LEU A 520 -26.23 26.04 5.77
C LEU A 520 -26.76 25.77 4.36
N GLY A 521 -27.73 24.85 4.22
CA GLY A 521 -28.28 24.46 2.92
C GLY A 521 -27.33 23.61 2.06
N VAL A 522 -26.19 23.17 2.59
CA VAL A 522 -25.13 22.47 1.83
C VAL A 522 -25.15 20.97 2.06
N THR A 523 -24.91 20.55 3.30
CA THR A 523 -24.71 19.13 3.66
C THR A 523 -25.16 18.86 5.09
N SER A 524 -25.10 17.62 5.56
CA SER A 524 -25.50 17.20 6.90
C SER A 524 -24.47 16.24 7.48
N PRO A 525 -24.35 16.10 8.82
CA PRO A 525 -23.45 15.11 9.43
C PRO A 525 -23.63 13.68 8.89
N LEU A 526 -24.89 13.25 8.68
CA LEU A 526 -25.26 12.01 8.02
C LEU A 526 -26.10 12.29 6.78
N ILE A 527 -25.56 11.94 5.61
CA ILE A 527 -26.19 12.16 4.31
C ILE A 527 -27.01 10.91 3.94
N PRO A 528 -28.31 11.08 3.60
CA PRO A 528 -29.16 9.95 3.24
C PRO A 528 -28.75 9.32 1.90
N ALA A 529 -28.92 8.00 1.81
CA ALA A 529 -28.81 7.23 0.58
C ALA A 529 -30.07 6.37 0.36
N THR A 530 -30.13 5.66 -0.77
CA THR A 530 -31.26 4.78 -1.09
C THR A 530 -31.42 3.66 -0.05
N GLY A 531 -32.67 3.31 0.26
CA GLY A 531 -32.99 2.13 1.09
C GLY A 531 -32.64 2.26 2.58
N GLN A 532 -32.96 3.39 3.23
CA GLN A 532 -32.68 3.65 4.66
C GLN A 532 -31.21 3.49 5.05
N ARG A 533 -30.32 3.94 4.17
CA ARG A 533 -28.88 3.94 4.38
C ARG A 533 -28.35 5.35 4.56
N TRP A 534 -27.24 5.49 5.26
CA TRP A 534 -26.65 6.77 5.61
C TRP A 534 -25.14 6.72 5.44
N ARG A 535 -24.56 7.78 4.92
CA ARG A 535 -23.10 7.96 4.85
C ARG A 535 -22.68 9.13 5.75
N PRO A 536 -21.54 9.06 6.44
CA PRO A 536 -21.01 10.23 7.12
C PRO A 536 -20.58 11.26 6.08
N PHE A 537 -20.58 12.53 6.45
CA PHE A 537 -19.92 13.56 5.65
C PHE A 537 -18.41 13.30 5.60
N ASP A 538 -17.85 13.19 4.40
CA ASP A 538 -16.46 12.83 4.11
C ASP A 538 -15.43 13.70 4.83
N TYR A 539 -15.74 14.99 5.02
CA TYR A 539 -14.92 15.90 5.81
C TYR A 539 -14.72 15.43 7.25
N LEU A 540 -15.77 14.87 7.89
CA LEU A 540 -15.69 14.38 9.27
C LEU A 540 -14.84 13.11 9.34
N VAL A 541 -14.97 12.22 8.35
CA VAL A 541 -14.14 11.02 8.23
C VAL A 541 -12.67 11.41 8.12
N SER A 542 -12.37 12.41 7.28
CA SER A 542 -11.01 12.90 7.05
C SER A 542 -10.44 13.61 8.29
N ASP A 543 -11.23 14.45 8.98
CA ASP A 543 -10.78 15.10 10.23
C ASP A 543 -10.43 14.08 11.31
N VAL A 544 -11.24 13.02 11.44
CA VAL A 544 -10.97 11.96 12.42
C VAL A 544 -9.77 11.12 11.98
N ALA A 545 -9.67 10.72 10.71
CA ALA A 545 -8.53 9.95 10.19
C ALA A 545 -7.20 10.71 10.33
N ARG A 546 -7.19 12.04 10.16
CA ARG A 546 -5.98 12.87 10.33
C ARG A 546 -5.50 12.92 11.78
N ASN A 547 -6.42 12.90 12.73
CA ASN A 547 -6.10 13.10 14.14
C ASN A 547 -5.98 11.79 14.93
N ASN A 548 -6.44 10.66 14.36
CA ASN A 548 -6.48 9.37 15.03
C ASN A 548 -5.87 8.25 14.18
N ASP A 549 -4.98 7.47 14.78
CA ASP A 549 -4.44 6.23 14.20
C ASP A 549 -5.60 5.26 13.87
N PRO A 550 -5.64 4.61 12.68
CA PRO A 550 -6.58 3.54 12.37
C PRO A 550 -6.70 2.44 13.44
N LYS A 551 -5.65 2.20 14.23
CA LYS A 551 -5.65 1.30 15.41
C LYS A 551 -6.66 1.69 16.49
N THR A 552 -7.17 2.93 16.46
CA THR A 552 -8.15 3.43 17.43
C THR A 552 -9.60 3.02 17.11
N ILE A 553 -9.87 2.42 15.94
CA ILE A 553 -11.22 1.97 15.58
C ILE A 553 -11.63 0.81 16.50
N PRO A 554 -12.77 0.90 17.22
CA PRO A 554 -13.19 -0.14 18.17
C PRO A 554 -13.46 -1.50 17.52
N ASP A 555 -13.19 -2.60 18.24
CA ASP A 555 -13.38 -3.97 17.76
C ASP A 555 -14.80 -4.23 17.24
N LEU A 556 -15.82 -3.75 17.94
CA LEU A 556 -17.22 -3.91 17.53
C LEU A 556 -17.51 -3.31 16.15
N VAL A 557 -16.81 -2.24 15.75
CA VAL A 557 -16.97 -1.62 14.43
C VAL A 557 -16.39 -2.52 13.36
N TRP A 558 -15.22 -3.13 13.60
CA TRP A 558 -14.62 -4.08 12.66
C TRP A 558 -15.50 -5.32 12.45
N HIS A 559 -16.11 -5.85 13.51
CA HIS A 559 -17.02 -6.99 13.39
C HIS A 559 -18.31 -6.63 12.64
N GLU A 560 -18.87 -5.45 12.90
CA GLU A 560 -20.03 -4.96 12.14
C GLU A 560 -19.63 -4.73 10.67
N ALA A 561 -18.44 -4.18 10.40
CA ALA A 561 -17.95 -3.98 9.05
C ALA A 561 -17.79 -5.31 8.28
N LEU A 562 -17.26 -6.35 8.93
CA LEU A 562 -17.18 -7.71 8.35
C LEU A 562 -18.57 -8.30 8.02
N SER A 563 -19.62 -7.92 8.75
CA SER A 563 -20.99 -8.38 8.45
C SER A 563 -21.63 -7.65 7.26
N LEU A 564 -21.12 -6.45 6.94
CA LEU A 564 -21.64 -5.58 5.89
C LEU A 564 -20.83 -5.62 4.60
N VAL A 565 -19.57 -6.05 4.68
CA VAL A 565 -18.65 -6.06 3.53
C VAL A 565 -19.13 -7.05 2.47
N ASP A 566 -19.17 -6.57 1.22
CA ASP A 566 -19.41 -7.40 0.06
C ASP A 566 -18.08 -7.67 -0.70
N GLU A 567 -18.16 -8.47 -1.75
CA GLU A 567 -16.99 -8.84 -2.57
C GLU A 567 -16.27 -7.62 -3.16
N LYS A 568 -17.00 -6.54 -3.50
CA LYS A 568 -16.44 -5.36 -4.17
C LYS A 568 -15.67 -4.43 -3.22
N ARG A 569 -15.96 -4.48 -1.92
CA ARG A 569 -15.29 -3.66 -0.89
C ARG A 569 -14.30 -4.47 -0.06
N ARG A 570 -14.25 -5.80 -0.22
CA ARG A 570 -13.37 -6.69 0.53
C ARG A 570 -11.92 -6.22 0.49
N ASP A 571 -11.41 -5.90 -0.69
CA ASP A 571 -10.01 -5.50 -0.89
C ASP A 571 -9.63 -4.24 -0.12
N VAL A 572 -10.51 -3.23 -0.14
CA VAL A 572 -10.29 -1.97 0.57
C VAL A 572 -10.38 -2.19 2.08
N VAL A 573 -11.40 -2.91 2.57
CA VAL A 573 -11.54 -3.20 4.01
C VAL A 573 -10.35 -4.01 4.53
N MET A 574 -9.88 -4.97 3.73
CA MET A 574 -8.72 -5.79 4.03
C MET A 574 -7.44 -4.96 4.13
N LEU A 575 -7.21 -4.06 3.18
CA LEU A 575 -6.06 -3.17 3.20
C LEU A 575 -6.08 -2.26 4.44
N VAL A 576 -7.23 -1.65 4.74
CA VAL A 576 -7.35 -0.77 5.91
C VAL A 576 -7.18 -1.58 7.21
N ALA A 577 -7.66 -2.82 7.26
CA ALA A 577 -7.43 -3.72 8.40
C ALA A 577 -5.95 -4.04 8.59
N GLN A 578 -5.20 -4.30 7.51
CA GLN A 578 -3.74 -4.50 7.57
C GLN A 578 -3.02 -3.26 8.11
N ALA A 579 -3.36 -2.08 7.60
CA ALA A 579 -2.80 -0.81 8.08
C ALA A 579 -3.14 -0.54 9.56
N ALA A 580 -4.34 -0.92 9.99
CA ALA A 580 -4.77 -0.86 11.40
C ALA A 580 -4.13 -1.96 12.28
N ARG A 581 -3.22 -2.79 11.74
CA ARG A 581 -2.65 -3.99 12.38
C ARG A 581 -3.71 -4.96 12.92
N ARG A 582 -4.90 -4.97 12.30
CA ARG A 582 -6.01 -5.89 12.55
C ARG A 582 -5.87 -7.13 11.66
N TYR A 583 -4.78 -7.86 11.88
CA TYR A 583 -4.44 -9.06 11.12
C TYR A 583 -5.49 -10.16 11.28
N ASP A 584 -6.24 -10.16 12.38
CA ASP A 584 -7.40 -11.04 12.63
C ASP A 584 -8.55 -10.79 11.62
N ILE A 585 -8.85 -9.52 11.37
CA ILE A 585 -9.87 -9.10 10.41
C ILE A 585 -9.38 -9.38 8.98
N ALA A 586 -8.14 -9.00 8.66
CA ALA A 586 -7.54 -9.27 7.35
C ALA A 586 -7.45 -10.78 7.05
N ALA A 587 -7.04 -11.61 8.02
CA ALA A 587 -7.00 -13.07 7.87
C ALA A 587 -8.39 -13.65 7.62
N THR A 588 -9.44 -13.12 8.27
CA THR A 588 -10.83 -13.57 8.03
C THR A 588 -11.25 -13.34 6.58
N LEU A 589 -10.89 -12.18 6.01
CA LEU A 589 -11.19 -11.85 4.62
C LEU A 589 -10.37 -12.71 3.65
N TRP A 590 -9.05 -12.82 3.85
CA TRP A 590 -8.18 -13.65 3.03
C TRP A 590 -8.53 -15.14 3.07
N ARG A 591 -9.01 -15.65 4.21
CA ARG A 591 -9.46 -17.04 4.35
C ARG A 591 -10.60 -17.38 3.39
N THR A 592 -11.45 -16.42 3.06
CA THR A 592 -12.49 -16.62 2.05
C THR A 592 -11.90 -16.89 0.67
N GLU A 593 -10.84 -16.17 0.28
CA GLU A 593 -10.19 -16.38 -1.02
C GLU A 593 -9.28 -17.61 -1.05
N ALA A 594 -8.52 -17.82 0.01
CA ALA A 594 -7.64 -18.98 0.16
C ALA A 594 -8.44 -20.30 0.06
N THR A 595 -9.63 -20.35 0.66
CA THR A 595 -10.51 -21.53 0.59
C THR A 595 -11.15 -21.74 -0.78
N GLN A 596 -11.23 -20.69 -1.61
CA GLN A 596 -11.67 -20.78 -3.01
C GLN A 596 -10.55 -21.23 -3.96
N GLY A 597 -9.33 -21.45 -3.45
CA GLY A 597 -8.21 -21.91 -4.25
C GLY A 597 -7.37 -20.79 -4.86
N ASN A 598 -7.53 -19.53 -4.45
CA ASN A 598 -6.72 -18.41 -4.94
C ASN A 598 -5.31 -18.44 -4.29
N PRO A 599 -4.21 -18.65 -5.05
CA PRO A 599 -2.85 -18.69 -4.49
C PRO A 599 -2.44 -17.38 -3.79
N ASP A 600 -2.80 -16.22 -4.35
CA ASP A 600 -2.55 -14.92 -3.71
C ASP A 600 -3.26 -14.82 -2.36
N GLY A 601 -4.49 -15.33 -2.29
CA GLY A 601 -5.26 -15.41 -1.06
C GLY A 601 -4.62 -16.33 -0.02
N MET A 602 -4.04 -17.45 -0.45
CA MET A 602 -3.32 -18.38 0.44
C MET A 602 -2.03 -17.75 0.99
N ILE A 603 -1.25 -17.08 0.16
CA ILE A 603 -0.01 -16.39 0.56
C ILE A 603 -0.31 -15.26 1.53
N ASN A 604 -1.28 -14.42 1.20
CA ASN A 604 -1.63 -13.29 2.05
C ASN A 604 -2.27 -13.74 3.36
N LEU A 605 -3.08 -14.79 3.36
CA LEU A 605 -3.55 -15.42 4.59
C LEU A 605 -2.38 -15.93 5.44
N GLY A 606 -1.45 -16.67 4.83
CA GLY A 606 -0.25 -17.17 5.51
C GLY A 606 0.53 -16.02 6.17
N ALA A 607 0.76 -14.93 5.45
CA ALA A 607 1.44 -13.75 5.98
C ALA A 607 0.69 -13.12 7.18
N MET A 608 -0.65 -13.03 7.13
CA MET A 608 -1.44 -12.54 8.28
C MET A 608 -1.36 -13.48 9.48
N LEU A 609 -1.38 -14.79 9.26
CA LEU A 609 -1.30 -15.81 10.31
C LEU A 609 0.05 -15.77 11.03
N VAL A 610 1.16 -15.55 10.31
CA VAL A 610 2.49 -15.36 10.94
C VAL A 610 2.45 -14.19 11.91
N ARG A 611 1.83 -13.06 11.51
CA ARG A 611 1.72 -11.86 12.37
C ARG A 611 0.84 -12.08 13.59
N LEU A 612 -0.10 -13.02 13.51
CA LEU A 612 -0.90 -13.48 14.64
C LEU A 612 -0.17 -14.54 15.49
N GLY A 613 1.07 -14.91 15.15
CA GLY A 613 1.83 -15.97 15.81
C GLY A 613 1.36 -17.39 15.48
N GLN A 614 0.53 -17.55 14.46
CA GLN A 614 -0.08 -18.82 14.03
C GLN A 614 0.75 -19.46 12.89
N THR A 615 2.05 -19.67 13.15
CA THR A 615 3.04 -20.13 12.14
C THR A 615 2.71 -21.51 11.56
N ASP A 616 2.14 -22.42 12.35
CA ASP A 616 1.80 -23.77 11.88
C ASP A 616 0.67 -23.76 10.84
N GLU A 617 -0.33 -22.90 11.03
CA GLU A 617 -1.39 -22.72 10.04
C GLU A 617 -0.86 -21.96 8.82
N ALA A 618 0.00 -20.96 9.02
CA ALA A 618 0.63 -20.22 7.93
C ALA A 618 1.43 -21.14 6.99
N ALA A 619 2.24 -22.04 7.55
CA ALA A 619 3.03 -23.01 6.78
C ALA A 619 2.15 -23.88 5.87
N GLN A 620 1.00 -24.33 6.38
CA GLN A 620 0.04 -25.13 5.58
C GLN A 620 -0.55 -24.34 4.41
N TRP A 621 -0.78 -23.03 4.57
CA TRP A 621 -1.27 -22.19 3.49
C TRP A 621 -0.19 -21.87 2.46
N PHE A 622 1.07 -21.64 2.89
CA PHE A 622 2.20 -21.49 1.97
C PHE A 622 2.49 -22.77 1.18
N GLU A 623 2.41 -23.94 1.82
CA GLU A 623 2.53 -25.23 1.14
C GLU A 623 1.43 -25.41 0.09
N LYS A 624 0.17 -25.11 0.41
CA LYS A 624 -0.93 -25.15 -0.58
C LYS A 624 -0.70 -24.20 -1.75
N ALA A 625 -0.22 -22.99 -1.49
CA ALA A 625 0.13 -22.04 -2.56
C ALA A 625 1.25 -22.60 -3.46
N ALA A 626 2.29 -23.18 -2.86
CA ALA A 626 3.39 -23.84 -3.58
C ALA A 626 2.90 -25.04 -4.40
N ASP A 627 1.93 -25.81 -3.91
CA ASP A 627 1.29 -26.92 -4.61
C ASP A 627 0.41 -26.48 -5.78
N CYS A 628 -0.12 -25.25 -5.73
CA CYS A 628 -0.72 -24.58 -6.88
C CYS A 628 0.32 -24.07 -7.91
N GLY A 629 1.62 -24.29 -7.66
CA GLY A 629 2.71 -23.83 -8.52
C GLY A 629 3.12 -22.38 -8.29
N ASP A 630 2.65 -21.75 -7.22
CA ASP A 630 3.05 -20.39 -6.89
C ASP A 630 4.45 -20.39 -6.23
N PRO A 631 5.45 -19.74 -6.85
CA PRO A 631 6.81 -19.76 -6.32
C PRO A 631 6.96 -18.95 -5.03
N MET A 632 6.12 -17.94 -4.78
CA MET A 632 6.14 -17.16 -3.55
C MET A 632 5.63 -17.98 -2.36
N GLY A 633 4.65 -18.85 -2.58
CA GLY A 633 4.24 -19.87 -1.61
C GLY A 633 5.43 -20.73 -1.15
N ALA A 634 6.22 -21.25 -2.10
CA ALA A 634 7.40 -22.04 -1.79
C ALA A 634 8.48 -21.23 -1.05
N HIS A 635 8.71 -19.98 -1.46
CA HIS A 635 9.65 -19.08 -0.79
C HIS A 635 9.28 -18.83 0.67
N ASN A 636 8.03 -18.46 0.95
CA ASN A 636 7.57 -18.17 2.30
C ASN A 636 7.58 -19.41 3.22
N ALA A 637 7.30 -20.59 2.67
CA ALA A 637 7.48 -21.86 3.40
C ALA A 637 8.96 -22.08 3.76
N GLY A 638 9.88 -21.75 2.85
CA GLY A 638 11.33 -21.81 3.10
C GLY A 638 11.79 -20.86 4.20
N VAL A 639 11.27 -19.63 4.21
CA VAL A 639 11.56 -18.63 5.25
C VAL A 639 11.10 -19.13 6.63
N LEU A 640 9.86 -19.62 6.76
CA LEU A 640 9.38 -20.18 8.02
C LEU A 640 10.20 -21.39 8.50
N ALA A 641 10.57 -22.29 7.59
CA ALA A 641 11.43 -23.42 7.92
C ALA A 641 12.82 -22.96 8.41
N GLN A 642 13.42 -21.97 7.75
CA GLN A 642 14.73 -21.42 8.14
C GLN A 642 14.71 -20.80 9.54
N GLU A 643 13.63 -20.09 9.88
CA GLU A 643 13.43 -19.48 11.19
C GLU A 643 13.21 -20.50 12.30
N ASN A 644 12.46 -21.56 12.01
CA ASN A 644 12.27 -22.69 12.92
C ASN A 644 13.54 -23.54 13.09
N GLY A 645 14.61 -23.25 12.33
CA GLY A 645 15.85 -24.01 12.35
C GLY A 645 15.79 -25.32 11.56
N GLU A 646 14.74 -25.52 10.77
CA GLU A 646 14.52 -26.67 9.90
C GLU A 646 15.26 -26.50 8.57
N LEU A 647 16.59 -26.41 8.64
CA LEU A 647 17.45 -25.99 7.53
C LEU A 647 17.30 -26.88 6.28
N GLU A 648 17.16 -28.20 6.43
CA GLU A 648 16.98 -29.11 5.30
C GLU A 648 15.62 -28.92 4.60
N SER A 649 14.57 -28.61 5.37
CA SER A 649 13.25 -28.26 4.83
C SER A 649 13.31 -26.93 4.09
N ALA A 650 13.96 -25.92 4.70
CA ALA A 650 14.16 -24.61 4.09
C ALA A 650 14.91 -24.71 2.76
N GLN A 651 15.97 -25.51 2.70
CA GLN A 651 16.72 -25.79 1.48
C GLN A 651 15.81 -26.34 0.38
N ALA A 652 14.97 -27.35 0.69
CA ALA A 652 14.05 -27.95 -0.27
C ALA A 652 13.01 -26.94 -0.80
N TRP A 653 12.46 -26.12 0.09
CA TRP A 653 11.48 -25.09 -0.26
C TRP A 653 12.06 -23.97 -1.13
N PHE A 654 13.22 -23.44 -0.77
CA PHE A 654 13.88 -22.42 -1.60
C PHE A 654 14.30 -22.98 -2.96
N GLN A 655 14.77 -24.23 -3.02
CA GLN A 655 15.05 -24.87 -4.31
C GLN A 655 13.79 -24.99 -5.18
N ARG A 656 12.67 -25.40 -4.59
CA ARG A 656 11.37 -25.45 -5.29
C ARG A 656 10.91 -24.09 -5.80
N ALA A 657 11.14 -23.02 -5.03
CA ALA A 657 10.84 -21.66 -5.46
C ALA A 657 11.69 -21.22 -6.67
N ILE A 658 13.00 -21.55 -6.66
CA ILE A 658 13.92 -21.28 -7.78
C ILE A 658 13.51 -22.08 -9.02
N ASP A 659 13.19 -23.36 -8.86
CA ASP A 659 12.75 -24.23 -9.96
C ASP A 659 11.44 -23.73 -10.61
N ALA A 660 10.61 -23.03 -9.83
CA ALA A 660 9.40 -22.35 -10.29
C ALA A 660 9.65 -20.91 -10.82
N GLY A 661 10.92 -20.49 -10.91
CA GLY A 661 11.34 -19.24 -11.56
C GLY A 661 11.60 -18.05 -10.63
N LEU A 662 11.60 -18.24 -9.31
CA LEU A 662 11.79 -17.16 -8.34
C LEU A 662 13.25 -17.06 -7.88
N GLU A 663 14.06 -16.44 -8.74
CA GLU A 663 15.51 -16.27 -8.59
C GLU A 663 15.92 -15.57 -7.28
N GLN A 664 15.08 -14.67 -6.74
CA GLN A 664 15.33 -14.00 -5.45
C GLN A 664 15.47 -14.96 -4.26
N SER A 665 15.02 -16.22 -4.40
CA SER A 665 15.19 -17.25 -3.37
C SER A 665 16.62 -17.80 -3.28
N ARG A 666 17.52 -17.45 -4.21
CA ARG A 666 18.93 -17.89 -4.17
C ARG A 666 19.71 -17.35 -2.99
N ALA A 667 19.48 -16.08 -2.61
CA ALA A 667 20.17 -15.50 -1.47
C ALA A 667 19.82 -16.20 -0.15
N PRO A 668 18.52 -16.39 0.20
CA PRO A 668 18.11 -17.21 1.34
C PRO A 668 18.62 -18.65 1.26
N LEU A 669 18.58 -19.30 0.09
CA LEU A 669 19.13 -20.64 -0.08
C LEU A 669 20.62 -20.70 0.26
N GLY A 670 21.41 -19.74 -0.21
CA GLY A 670 22.84 -19.68 0.11
C GLY A 670 23.09 -19.52 1.61
N LEU A 671 22.30 -18.70 2.31
CA LEU A 671 22.39 -18.55 3.77
C LEU A 671 22.05 -19.86 4.51
N VAL A 672 21.06 -20.61 4.02
CA VAL A 672 20.72 -21.93 4.57
C VAL A 672 21.86 -22.94 4.33
N LEU A 673 22.45 -22.96 3.13
CA LEU A 673 23.58 -23.85 2.80
C LEU A 673 24.81 -23.54 3.66
N GLU A 674 25.13 -22.26 3.87
CA GLU A 674 26.22 -21.85 4.77
C GLU A 674 25.98 -22.34 6.20
N ARG A 675 24.76 -22.21 6.73
CA ARG A 675 24.39 -22.72 8.08
C ARG A 675 24.43 -24.24 8.16
N LEU A 676 24.21 -24.95 7.05
CA LEU A 676 24.40 -26.40 6.93
C LEU A 676 25.88 -26.81 6.77
N GLY A 677 26.79 -25.86 6.62
CA GLY A 677 28.23 -26.08 6.43
C GLY A 677 28.65 -26.32 4.98
N ASP A 678 27.75 -26.15 4.00
CA ASP A 678 28.05 -26.22 2.56
C ASP A 678 28.43 -24.83 2.03
N GLU A 679 29.63 -24.36 2.40
CA GLU A 679 30.14 -23.05 1.98
C GLU A 679 30.27 -22.93 0.44
N ASP A 680 30.67 -24.01 -0.24
CA ASP A 680 30.85 -24.03 -1.70
C ASP A 680 29.48 -23.93 -2.41
N GLY A 681 28.48 -24.67 -1.91
CA GLY A 681 27.11 -24.58 -2.39
C GLY A 681 26.51 -23.19 -2.17
N ALA A 682 26.73 -22.58 -1.00
CA ALA A 682 26.29 -21.22 -0.70
C ALA A 682 26.88 -20.20 -1.68
N ALA A 683 28.20 -20.21 -1.85
CA ALA A 683 28.90 -19.34 -2.79
C ALA A 683 28.41 -19.52 -4.23
N ALA A 684 28.14 -20.75 -4.66
CA ALA A 684 27.60 -21.03 -5.99
C ALA A 684 26.22 -20.39 -6.20
N GLN A 685 25.30 -20.49 -5.23
CA GLN A 685 23.97 -19.87 -5.34
C GLN A 685 24.04 -18.35 -5.38
N TRP A 686 24.84 -17.74 -4.49
CA TRP A 686 25.00 -16.28 -4.47
C TRP A 686 25.68 -15.75 -5.72
N ARG A 687 26.67 -16.48 -6.26
CA ARG A 687 27.31 -16.14 -7.54
C ARG A 687 26.29 -16.14 -8.68
N ILE A 688 25.50 -17.21 -8.81
CA ILE A 688 24.47 -17.30 -9.87
C ILE A 688 23.48 -16.14 -9.74
N GLY A 689 22.96 -15.87 -8.53
CA GLY A 689 22.06 -14.73 -8.32
C GLY A 689 22.71 -13.38 -8.66
N SER A 690 23.98 -13.19 -8.26
CA SER A 690 24.76 -12.00 -8.59
C SER A 690 24.94 -11.80 -10.09
N GLU A 691 25.22 -12.87 -10.85
CA GLU A 691 25.37 -12.83 -12.32
C GLU A 691 24.06 -12.46 -13.02
N HIS A 692 22.90 -12.76 -12.41
CA HIS A 692 21.58 -12.34 -12.86
C HIS A 692 21.16 -10.95 -12.35
N GLY A 693 22.00 -10.27 -11.57
CA GLY A 693 21.73 -8.94 -11.04
C GLY A 693 20.85 -8.90 -9.78
N ASP A 694 20.66 -10.04 -9.10
CA ASP A 694 19.95 -10.08 -7.82
C ASP A 694 20.79 -9.41 -6.72
N ALA A 695 20.25 -8.34 -6.12
CA ALA A 695 21.00 -7.49 -5.20
C ALA A 695 21.38 -8.22 -3.90
N ALA A 696 20.47 -9.04 -3.35
CA ALA A 696 20.71 -9.77 -2.11
C ALA A 696 21.78 -10.86 -2.29
N SER A 697 21.75 -11.56 -3.42
CA SER A 697 22.76 -12.56 -3.80
C SER A 697 24.11 -11.90 -4.05
N ALA A 698 24.15 -10.79 -4.78
CA ALA A 698 25.38 -10.03 -5.02
C ALA A 698 25.99 -9.49 -3.72
N PHE A 699 25.16 -9.00 -2.80
CA PHE A 699 25.62 -8.54 -1.48
C PHE A 699 26.19 -9.70 -0.64
N SER A 700 25.48 -10.83 -0.59
CA SER A 700 25.93 -12.03 0.16
C SER A 700 27.20 -12.62 -0.45
N TYR A 701 27.30 -12.69 -1.79
CA TYR A 701 28.50 -13.15 -2.49
C TYR A 701 29.70 -12.25 -2.20
N SER A 702 29.50 -10.92 -2.23
CA SER A 702 30.54 -9.96 -1.87
C SER A 702 31.02 -10.16 -0.44
N HIS A 703 30.09 -10.30 0.51
CA HIS A 703 30.41 -10.52 1.92
C HIS A 703 31.20 -11.82 2.11
N TRP A 704 30.76 -12.91 1.49
CA TRP A 704 31.47 -14.19 1.53
C TRP A 704 32.88 -14.08 0.95
N LEU A 705 33.05 -13.46 -0.23
CA LEU A 705 34.36 -13.25 -0.83
C LEU A 705 35.28 -12.45 0.10
N ARG A 706 34.81 -11.32 0.64
CA ARG A 706 35.57 -10.46 1.57
C ARG A 706 36.00 -11.20 2.83
N SER A 707 35.18 -12.14 3.33
CA SER A 707 35.54 -12.94 4.51
C SER A 707 36.73 -13.89 4.26
N LYS A 708 36.97 -14.30 3.02
CA LYS A 708 38.08 -15.18 2.64
C LYS A 708 39.30 -14.39 2.15
N TRP A 709 39.07 -13.35 1.32
CA TRP A 709 40.09 -12.43 0.81
C TRP A 709 39.47 -11.16 0.19
N GLU A 710 40.16 -10.02 0.26
CA GLU A 710 39.75 -8.85 -0.53
C GLU A 710 40.10 -9.05 -2.01
N SER A 711 39.09 -9.09 -2.90
CA SER A 711 39.27 -9.21 -4.36
C SER A 711 38.48 -8.18 -5.16
N ASP A 712 38.93 -7.89 -6.38
CA ASP A 712 38.16 -7.06 -7.33
C ASP A 712 36.80 -7.69 -7.67
N GLU A 713 36.68 -9.03 -7.59
CA GLU A 713 35.42 -9.74 -7.76
C GLU A 713 34.44 -9.41 -6.62
N ALA A 714 34.91 -9.35 -5.37
CA ALA A 714 34.08 -8.99 -4.23
C ALA A 714 33.51 -7.57 -4.37
N LEU A 715 34.30 -6.66 -4.92
CA LEU A 715 33.90 -5.28 -5.18
C LEU A 715 32.98 -5.16 -6.38
N ALA A 716 33.17 -5.97 -7.41
CA ALA A 716 32.25 -6.04 -8.54
C ALA A 716 30.86 -6.53 -8.09
N ALA A 717 30.81 -7.57 -7.26
CA ALA A 717 29.56 -8.06 -6.68
C ALA A 717 28.90 -7.01 -5.77
N LEU A 718 29.68 -6.33 -4.91
CA LEU A 718 29.16 -5.26 -4.06
C LEU A 718 28.56 -4.12 -4.88
N ARG A 719 29.24 -3.74 -5.96
CA ARG A 719 28.76 -2.72 -6.89
C ARG A 719 27.45 -3.14 -7.55
N VAL A 720 27.31 -4.39 -7.98
CA VAL A 720 26.04 -4.90 -8.56
C VAL A 720 24.90 -4.70 -7.56
N ALA A 721 25.09 -5.06 -6.29
CA ALA A 721 24.09 -4.86 -5.25
C ALA A 721 23.78 -3.38 -5.00
N ALA A 722 24.81 -2.52 -4.98
CA ALA A 722 24.65 -1.08 -4.81
C ALA A 722 23.93 -0.42 -6.01
N ASP A 723 24.30 -0.77 -7.24
CA ASP A 723 23.67 -0.27 -8.47
C ASP A 723 22.20 -0.73 -8.58
N ALA A 724 21.88 -1.90 -8.03
CA ALA A 724 20.53 -2.46 -7.98
C ALA A 724 19.60 -1.81 -6.94
N GLY A 725 20.08 -0.86 -6.12
CA GLY A 725 19.20 -0.12 -5.21
C GLY A 725 19.18 -0.60 -3.76
N LEU A 726 20.00 -1.57 -3.36
CA LEU A 726 19.96 -2.11 -1.99
C LEU A 726 20.68 -1.15 -1.01
N PRO A 727 19.98 -0.50 -0.06
CA PRO A 727 20.57 0.58 0.74
C PRO A 727 21.80 0.16 1.56
N ILE A 728 21.78 -1.04 2.14
CA ILE A 728 22.93 -1.58 2.90
C ILE A 728 24.15 -1.85 2.03
N ALA A 729 23.94 -2.24 0.77
CA ALA A 729 25.02 -2.45 -0.19
C ALA A 729 25.59 -1.11 -0.68
N MET A 730 24.73 -0.11 -0.94
CA MET A 730 25.16 1.24 -1.26
C MET A 730 26.01 1.85 -0.14
N LEU A 731 25.59 1.69 1.12
CA LEU A 731 26.36 2.11 2.30
C LEU A 731 27.74 1.45 2.35
N SER A 732 27.79 0.13 2.19
CA SER A 732 29.04 -0.64 2.18
C SER A 732 29.95 -0.30 0.99
N TYR A 733 29.36 -0.02 -0.18
CA TYR A 733 30.09 0.38 -1.38
C TYR A 733 30.66 1.80 -1.24
N ALA A 734 29.91 2.72 -0.63
CA ALA A 734 30.39 4.06 -0.30
C ALA A 734 31.65 4.00 0.58
N GLY A 735 31.70 3.11 1.58
CA GLY A 735 32.91 2.88 2.38
C GLY A 735 34.11 2.42 1.54
N THR A 736 33.88 1.52 0.58
CA THR A 736 34.93 1.10 -0.37
C THR A 736 35.44 2.26 -1.22
N LEU A 737 34.54 3.13 -1.69
CA LEU A 737 34.90 4.31 -2.48
C LEU A 737 35.71 5.32 -1.66
N LEU A 738 35.37 5.53 -0.38
CA LEU A 738 36.15 6.35 0.54
C LEU A 738 37.58 5.81 0.72
N ILE A 739 37.74 4.50 0.93
CA ILE A 739 39.07 3.87 1.03
C ILE A 739 39.90 4.10 -0.26
N ARG A 740 39.22 4.12 -1.42
CA ARG A 740 39.80 4.41 -2.74
C ARG A 740 39.98 5.89 -3.05
N GLN A 741 39.70 6.80 -2.09
CA GLN A 741 39.83 8.25 -2.24
C GLN A 741 38.88 8.86 -3.29
N ASP A 742 37.65 8.33 -3.38
CA ASP A 742 36.57 8.86 -4.23
C ASP A 742 35.34 9.26 -3.39
N PRO A 743 35.43 10.38 -2.63
CA PRO A 743 34.36 10.83 -1.74
C PRO A 743 33.13 11.40 -2.48
N GLU A 744 33.31 11.89 -3.71
CA GLU A 744 32.21 12.44 -4.52
C GLU A 744 31.23 11.32 -4.91
N SER A 745 31.76 10.22 -5.47
CA SER A 745 30.94 9.05 -5.78
C SER A 745 30.36 8.41 -4.51
N ALA A 746 31.13 8.34 -3.42
CA ALA A 746 30.65 7.80 -2.15
C ALA A 746 29.41 8.57 -1.65
N ASN A 747 29.45 9.90 -1.72
CA ASN A 747 28.34 10.75 -1.31
C ASN A 747 27.09 10.56 -2.19
N ASP A 748 27.23 10.36 -3.51
CA ASP A 748 26.09 10.05 -4.38
C ASP A 748 25.35 8.77 -3.94
N TYR A 749 26.09 7.70 -3.64
CA TYR A 749 25.50 6.47 -3.13
C TYR A 749 24.85 6.66 -1.76
N LEU A 750 25.47 7.41 -0.84
CA LEU A 750 24.90 7.67 0.49
C LEU A 750 23.58 8.43 0.40
N VAL A 751 23.50 9.49 -0.42
CA VAL A 751 22.25 10.26 -0.61
C VAL A 751 21.15 9.40 -1.19
N ARG A 752 21.45 8.63 -2.24
CA ARG A 752 20.47 7.71 -2.86
C ARG A 752 20.04 6.61 -1.89
N ALA A 753 20.97 6.05 -1.12
CA ALA A 753 20.67 5.05 -0.11
C ALA A 753 19.78 5.62 0.98
N TYR A 754 20.03 6.86 1.42
CA TYR A 754 19.21 7.54 2.42
C TYR A 754 17.77 7.72 1.94
N ASP A 755 17.57 8.24 0.73
CA ASP A 755 16.24 8.46 0.16
C ASP A 755 15.44 7.16 0.03
N LEU A 756 16.11 6.06 -0.34
CA LEU A 756 15.48 4.73 -0.43
C LEU A 756 15.18 4.16 0.96
N ALA A 757 16.15 4.18 1.88
CA ALA A 757 15.97 3.67 3.24
C ALA A 757 14.90 4.46 4.00
N VAL A 758 14.87 5.79 3.90
CA VAL A 758 13.84 6.65 4.51
C VAL A 758 12.47 6.36 3.92
N ARG A 759 12.38 6.12 2.61
CA ARG A 759 11.12 5.74 1.98
C ARG A 759 10.59 4.45 2.59
N GLU A 760 11.39 3.40 2.64
CA GLU A 760 10.98 2.11 3.20
C GLU A 760 10.75 2.18 4.73
N ALA A 761 11.56 2.94 5.47
CA ALA A 761 11.37 3.18 6.90
C ALA A 761 10.04 3.88 7.20
N ARG A 762 9.62 4.84 6.38
CA ARG A 762 8.29 5.47 6.48
C ARG A 762 7.15 4.51 6.14
N LEU A 763 7.45 3.43 5.42
CA LEU A 763 6.53 2.33 5.15
C LEU A 763 6.52 1.30 6.29
N GLY A 764 7.27 1.54 7.37
CA GLY A 764 7.30 0.74 8.58
C GLY A 764 8.45 -0.27 8.64
N ASP A 765 9.32 -0.34 7.64
CA ASP A 765 10.46 -1.27 7.63
C ASP A 765 11.48 -0.88 8.71
N ALA A 766 11.48 -1.65 9.80
CA ALA A 766 12.34 -1.42 10.96
C ALA A 766 13.83 -1.62 10.62
N VAL A 767 14.16 -2.52 9.70
CA VAL A 767 15.54 -2.73 9.23
C VAL A 767 15.98 -1.53 8.40
N GLN A 768 15.11 -1.02 7.52
CA GLN A 768 15.41 0.17 6.73
C GLN A 768 15.43 1.43 7.57
N ALA A 769 14.64 1.52 8.64
CA ALA A 769 14.78 2.56 9.65
C ALA A 769 16.16 2.48 10.32
N GLY A 770 16.61 1.27 10.70
CA GLY A 770 17.97 1.04 11.20
C GLY A 770 19.06 1.51 10.21
N ILE A 771 18.90 1.17 8.93
CA ILE A 771 19.82 1.56 7.85
C ILE A 771 19.76 3.07 7.59
N ALA A 772 18.57 3.68 7.60
CA ALA A 772 18.39 5.14 7.48
C ALA A 772 19.10 5.85 8.63
N GLY A 773 19.04 5.32 9.85
CA GLY A 773 19.77 5.83 11.00
C GLY A 773 21.29 5.73 10.83
N LEU A 774 21.78 4.60 10.30
CA LEU A 774 23.21 4.42 9.96
C LEU A 774 23.69 5.42 8.89
N ILE A 775 22.89 5.63 7.84
CA ILE A 775 23.23 6.54 6.75
C ILE A 775 23.14 8.00 7.24
N ALA A 776 22.11 8.36 8.01
CA ALA A 776 21.97 9.67 8.63
C ALA A 776 23.20 9.99 9.50
N ASN A 777 23.67 9.02 10.29
CA ASN A 777 24.91 9.14 11.05
C ASN A 777 26.13 9.38 10.14
N ALA A 778 26.23 8.64 9.02
CA ALA A 778 27.32 8.77 8.06
C ALA A 778 27.37 10.15 7.36
N ILE A 779 26.20 10.75 7.10
CA ILE A 779 26.09 12.10 6.52
C ILE A 779 26.03 13.21 7.59
N GLN A 780 26.31 12.88 8.86
CA GLN A 780 26.33 13.78 10.01
C GLN A 780 24.98 14.43 10.36
N ASP A 781 23.85 13.81 9.98
CA ASP A 781 22.49 14.14 10.43
C ASP A 781 22.18 13.40 11.74
N THR A 782 22.67 13.93 12.86
CA THR A 782 22.57 13.25 14.17
C THR A 782 21.15 13.21 14.74
N ASP A 783 20.33 14.23 14.46
CA ASP A 783 18.91 14.26 14.82
C ASP A 783 18.13 13.23 14.00
N GLY A 784 18.38 13.16 12.69
CA GLY A 784 17.80 12.14 11.82
C GLY A 784 18.22 10.73 12.24
N ALA A 785 19.49 10.51 12.58
CA ALA A 785 19.99 9.22 13.03
C ALA A 785 19.25 8.73 14.29
N THR A 786 19.09 9.61 15.27
CA THR A 786 18.39 9.31 16.53
C THR A 786 16.93 8.98 16.27
N HIS A 787 16.23 9.80 15.47
CA HIS A 787 14.83 9.56 15.12
C HIS A 787 14.62 8.19 14.47
N TRP A 788 15.46 7.81 13.51
CA TRP A 788 15.32 6.55 12.79
C TRP A 788 15.66 5.33 13.64
N TRP A 789 16.65 5.42 14.54
CA TRP A 789 16.94 4.33 15.47
C TRP A 789 15.84 4.12 16.51
N GLU A 790 15.26 5.18 17.05
CA GLU A 790 14.10 5.08 17.95
C GLU A 790 12.92 4.41 17.26
N LEU A 791 12.65 4.79 15.99
CA LEU A 791 11.61 4.15 15.19
C LEU A 791 11.90 2.67 14.95
N ALA A 792 13.13 2.33 14.57
CA ALA A 792 13.56 0.96 14.35
C ALA A 792 13.35 0.10 15.62
N GLN A 793 13.77 0.60 16.79
CA GLN A 793 13.62 -0.11 18.06
C GLN A 793 12.16 -0.29 18.48
N ALA A 794 11.31 0.72 18.23
CA ALA A 794 9.88 0.64 18.52
C ALA A 794 9.17 -0.48 17.75
N ASP A 795 9.66 -0.81 16.55
CA ASP A 795 9.17 -1.92 15.72
C ASP A 795 9.98 -3.22 15.92
N GLY A 796 10.82 -3.30 16.95
CA GLY A 796 11.49 -4.54 17.38
C GLY A 796 12.83 -4.83 16.71
N TYR A 797 13.41 -3.90 15.96
CA TYR A 797 14.77 -4.04 15.43
C TYR A 797 15.80 -3.97 16.57
N SER A 798 16.69 -4.95 16.62
CA SER A 798 17.83 -4.99 17.53
C SER A 798 19.11 -5.01 16.70
N ALA A 799 19.91 -3.94 16.84
CA ALA A 799 21.24 -3.90 16.25
C ALA A 799 22.19 -4.84 17.02
N PRO A 800 23.17 -5.48 16.34
CA PRO A 800 24.20 -6.31 17.00
C PRO A 800 25.26 -5.48 17.75
N TRP A 801 24.98 -4.20 17.95
CA TRP A 801 25.81 -3.23 18.64
C TRP A 801 24.90 -2.19 19.32
N GLN A 802 25.43 -1.52 20.32
CA GLN A 802 24.74 -0.50 21.10
C GLN A 802 25.56 0.79 21.15
N ILE A 803 24.88 1.90 21.41
CA ILE A 803 25.52 3.21 21.56
C ILE A 803 25.75 3.45 23.05
N ILE A 804 27.01 3.62 23.42
CA ILE A 804 27.38 4.03 24.77
C ILE A 804 27.57 5.54 24.77
N HIS A 805 26.94 6.20 25.73
CA HIS A 805 27.10 7.63 25.98
C HIS A 805 28.19 7.86 27.02
N GLY A 806 29.10 8.79 26.74
CA GLY A 806 30.12 9.23 27.67
C GLY A 806 29.50 10.03 28.82
N HIS A 807 30.21 10.11 29.95
CA HIS A 807 29.79 10.95 31.06
C HIS A 807 29.73 12.43 30.68
N GLU A 808 28.73 13.15 31.20
CA GLU A 808 28.58 14.58 30.98
C GLU A 808 29.81 15.34 31.48
N GLY A 809 30.47 16.10 30.60
CA GLY A 809 31.69 16.85 30.92
C GLY A 809 32.98 16.02 30.97
N ALA A 810 32.94 14.74 30.62
CA ALA A 810 34.17 13.95 30.43
C ALA A 810 34.93 14.39 29.17
N LEU A 811 36.25 14.19 29.20
CA LEU A 811 37.11 14.35 28.02
C LEU A 811 36.79 13.29 26.96
N GLY A 812 37.20 13.51 25.71
CA GLY A 812 37.13 12.50 24.65
C GLY A 812 35.77 12.37 23.97
N LEU A 813 35.37 11.14 23.65
CA LEU A 813 34.16 10.83 22.90
C LEU A 813 32.90 10.98 23.75
N SER A 814 31.91 11.67 23.21
CA SER A 814 30.56 11.76 23.81
C SER A 814 29.70 10.53 23.53
N ARG A 815 29.94 9.84 22.42
CA ARG A 815 29.19 8.64 21.97
C ARG A 815 30.12 7.68 21.23
N ILE A 816 29.90 6.39 21.40
CA ILE A 816 30.61 5.34 20.66
C ILE A 816 29.68 4.15 20.39
N ALA A 817 29.79 3.53 19.22
CA ALA A 817 29.10 2.28 18.92
C ALA A 817 30.00 1.07 19.24
N ILE A 818 29.49 0.12 20.02
CA ILE A 818 30.21 -1.05 20.54
C ILE A 818 29.36 -2.32 20.43
N ASP A 819 29.95 -3.46 20.08
CA ASP A 819 29.26 -4.75 20.08
C ASP A 819 29.25 -5.39 21.47
N ASP A 820 28.34 -6.34 21.67
CA ASP A 820 28.16 -7.00 22.96
C ASP A 820 29.40 -7.78 23.40
N THR A 821 30.17 -8.33 22.45
CA THR A 821 31.42 -9.05 22.74
C THR A 821 32.49 -8.12 23.30
N THR A 822 32.71 -6.96 22.67
CA THR A 822 33.70 -5.97 23.16
C THR A 822 33.25 -5.42 24.49
N LEU A 823 31.97 -5.09 24.65
CA LEU A 823 31.44 -4.60 25.93
C LEU A 823 31.59 -5.63 27.05
N ALA A 824 31.36 -6.91 26.78
CA ALA A 824 31.54 -7.99 27.76
C ALA A 824 33.01 -8.19 28.15
N LYS A 825 33.95 -8.06 27.21
CA LYS A 825 35.39 -8.22 27.46
C LYS A 825 36.02 -7.04 28.22
N LEU A 826 35.60 -5.81 27.93
CA LEU A 826 36.11 -4.60 28.59
C LEU A 826 35.37 -4.28 29.90
N GLY A 827 34.06 -4.47 29.91
CA GLY A 827 33.18 -3.99 30.97
C GLY A 827 32.86 -2.48 30.84
N PRO A 828 31.74 -2.03 31.43
CA PRO A 828 31.22 -0.67 31.22
C PRO A 828 32.14 0.44 31.77
N GLU A 829 32.81 0.22 32.90
CA GLU A 829 33.73 1.20 33.49
C GLU A 829 34.96 1.42 32.61
N GLU A 830 35.52 0.34 32.06
CA GLU A 830 36.69 0.40 31.19
C GLU A 830 36.36 1.06 29.85
N VAL A 831 35.14 0.84 29.33
CA VAL A 831 34.65 1.53 28.13
C VAL A 831 34.54 3.04 28.37
N GLN A 832 34.02 3.49 29.52
CA GLN A 832 33.98 4.93 29.84
C GLN A 832 35.39 5.52 29.93
N LEU A 833 36.32 4.79 30.53
CA LEU A 833 37.71 5.22 30.60
C LEU A 833 38.35 5.31 29.20
N LEU A 834 38.09 4.31 28.34
CA LEU A 834 38.54 4.30 26.94
C LEU A 834 37.94 5.45 26.13
N MET A 835 36.65 5.75 26.30
CA MET A 835 36.01 6.90 25.66
C MET A 835 36.67 8.22 26.05
N SER A 836 37.20 8.31 27.29
CA SER A 836 37.89 9.52 27.76
C SER A 836 39.26 9.78 27.15
N THR A 837 39.84 8.79 26.47
CA THR A 837 41.14 8.89 25.81
C THR A 837 41.06 8.95 24.29
N LEU A 838 39.88 8.70 23.72
CA LEU A 838 39.62 8.71 22.29
C LEU A 838 38.94 10.01 21.86
N TRP A 839 39.27 10.50 20.67
CA TRP A 839 38.67 11.66 20.02
C TRP A 839 38.31 11.35 18.56
N ALA A 840 37.22 11.94 18.08
CA ALA A 840 36.76 11.77 16.70
C ALA A 840 37.58 12.62 15.72
N GLY A 841 38.80 12.18 15.40
CA GLY A 841 39.60 12.74 14.30
C GLY A 841 39.21 12.13 12.95
N ASP A 842 40.12 11.38 12.32
CA ASP A 842 39.90 10.69 11.04
C ASP A 842 39.66 9.20 11.21
N CYS A 843 38.83 8.64 10.34
CA CYS A 843 38.58 7.20 10.30
C CYS A 843 39.88 6.45 9.97
N PHE A 844 40.21 5.45 10.80
CA PHE A 844 41.47 4.71 10.68
C PHE A 844 41.60 3.89 9.38
N ASP A 845 40.51 3.66 8.65
CA ASP A 845 40.51 2.90 7.39
C ASP A 845 40.62 3.81 6.14
N CYS A 846 39.75 4.82 6.03
CA CYS A 846 39.67 5.66 4.83
C CYS A 846 40.44 6.98 4.93
N GLY A 847 40.79 7.43 6.14
CA GLY A 847 41.49 8.70 6.39
C GLY A 847 40.62 9.95 6.25
N PHE A 848 39.30 9.82 6.14
CA PHE A 848 38.38 10.96 6.14
C PHE A 848 37.88 11.27 7.57
N PRO A 849 37.55 12.54 7.88
CA PRO A 849 37.07 12.94 9.19
C PRO A 849 35.85 12.16 9.67
N LEU A 850 35.85 11.76 10.93
CA LEU A 850 34.69 11.22 11.65
C LEU A 850 33.68 12.32 11.98
N GLY A 851 34.16 13.53 12.28
CA GLY A 851 33.31 14.69 12.59
C GLY A 851 32.39 14.43 13.79
N GLU A 852 31.13 14.87 13.69
CA GLU A 852 30.13 14.68 14.75
C GLU A 852 29.43 13.30 14.70
N SER A 853 29.79 12.46 13.72
CA SER A 853 29.21 11.11 13.60
C SER A 853 29.61 10.23 14.78
N ILE A 854 28.76 9.27 15.11
CA ILE A 854 29.05 8.26 16.11
C ILE A 854 30.02 7.24 15.49
N PRO A 855 31.25 7.09 16.01
CA PRO A 855 32.24 6.18 15.47
C PRO A 855 31.99 4.73 15.95
N ALA A 856 32.36 3.77 15.11
CA ALA A 856 32.45 2.36 15.50
C ALA A 856 33.78 2.05 16.20
N LEU A 857 33.70 1.37 17.34
CA LEU A 857 34.86 0.83 18.05
C LEU A 857 35.23 -0.55 17.53
N GLN A 858 36.46 -0.70 17.06
CA GLN A 858 37.03 -2.02 16.82
C GLN A 858 38.27 -2.23 17.67
N VAL A 859 38.32 -3.38 18.35
CA VAL A 859 39.48 -3.80 19.13
C VAL A 859 40.20 -4.93 18.41
N THR A 860 41.49 -4.77 18.16
CA THR A 860 42.35 -5.84 17.62
C THR A 860 43.23 -6.40 18.73
N ASP A 861 43.10 -7.69 18.99
CA ASP A 861 43.89 -8.44 19.96
C ASP A 861 45.09 -9.09 19.27
N ASP A 862 46.31 -8.79 19.72
CA ASP A 862 47.56 -9.41 19.23
C ASP A 862 48.19 -10.40 20.24
N TYR A 863 47.42 -10.88 21.21
CA TYR A 863 47.79 -11.76 22.33
C TYR A 863 48.77 -11.14 23.34
N THR A 864 49.39 -10.00 23.02
CA THR A 864 50.34 -9.28 23.88
C THR A 864 49.83 -7.91 24.32
N GLY A 865 48.81 -7.41 23.62
CA GLY A 865 48.07 -6.18 23.88
C GLY A 865 46.90 -6.05 22.91
N GLY A 866 46.12 -5.00 23.09
CA GLY A 866 44.96 -4.70 22.27
C GLY A 866 45.04 -3.29 21.73
N ARG A 867 44.50 -3.06 20.53
CA ARG A 867 44.36 -1.71 19.95
C ARG A 867 42.90 -1.41 19.66
N ALA A 868 42.40 -0.37 20.32
CA ALA A 868 41.09 0.21 20.10
C ALA A 868 41.21 1.34 19.06
N ASN A 869 40.50 1.21 17.93
CA ASN A 869 40.52 2.16 16.82
C ASN A 869 39.11 2.62 16.46
N LEU A 870 38.98 3.85 15.95
CA LEU A 870 37.72 4.43 15.49
C LEU A 870 37.54 4.38 13.97
N TYR A 871 36.31 4.10 13.54
CA TYR A 871 35.91 3.99 12.14
C TYR A 871 34.56 4.65 11.89
N HIS A 872 34.26 5.03 10.64
CA HIS A 872 32.89 5.36 10.25
C HIS A 872 31.98 4.16 10.45
N LEU A 873 31.00 4.29 11.35
CA LEU A 873 30.07 3.24 11.72
C LEU A 873 29.29 2.72 10.50
N ALA A 874 29.41 1.42 10.24
CA ALA A 874 28.75 0.66 9.15
C ALA A 874 29.11 1.09 7.72
N VAL A 875 29.72 2.26 7.52
CA VAL A 875 30.30 2.69 6.23
C VAL A 875 31.63 1.98 6.00
N CYS A 876 32.60 2.19 6.90
CA CYS A 876 33.93 1.61 6.78
C CYS A 876 34.02 0.29 7.54
N ARG A 877 33.62 0.27 8.81
CA ARG A 877 33.66 -0.93 9.67
C ARG A 877 32.48 -0.98 10.64
N TYR A 878 32.12 -2.19 11.03
CA TYR A 878 31.21 -2.45 12.15
C TYR A 878 31.99 -2.56 13.46
N PRO A 879 31.37 -2.22 14.61
CA PRO A 879 31.99 -2.48 15.91
C PRO A 879 32.26 -3.97 16.07
N ARG A 880 33.46 -4.34 16.51
CA ARG A 880 33.81 -5.75 16.76
C ARG A 880 35.05 -5.90 17.64
N TRP A 881 35.11 -7.03 18.33
CA TRP A 881 36.36 -7.57 18.86
C TRP A 881 37.00 -8.53 17.85
N ASN A 882 38.26 -8.32 17.49
CA ASN A 882 39.00 -9.15 16.55
C ASN A 882 40.05 -10.02 17.27
N ASP A 883 39.75 -11.31 17.44
CA ASP A 883 40.61 -12.32 18.10
C ASP A 883 41.65 -12.98 17.17
N SER A 884 41.63 -12.68 15.87
CA SER A 884 42.53 -13.31 14.90
C SER A 884 43.88 -12.59 14.81
N ALA A 885 44.97 -13.31 15.06
CA ALA A 885 46.37 -12.86 14.85
C ALA A 885 46.66 -12.28 13.44
N LEU A 886 45.78 -12.56 12.48
CA LEU A 886 45.84 -12.04 11.12
C LEU A 886 45.33 -10.59 11.13
N GLN A 887 46.28 -9.65 11.15
CA GLN A 887 45.98 -8.26 10.82
C GLN A 887 45.45 -8.21 9.37
N GLU A 888 44.18 -7.85 9.19
CA GLU A 888 43.78 -7.19 7.94
C GLU A 888 44.62 -5.92 7.87
N PHE A 889 45.59 -5.89 6.95
CA PHE A 889 46.42 -4.71 6.72
C PHE A 889 45.52 -3.61 6.17
N THR A 890 44.97 -2.77 7.05
CA THR A 890 44.36 -1.51 6.63
C THR A 890 45.41 -0.65 5.95
N ARG A 891 44.98 0.22 5.03
CA ARG A 891 45.80 1.38 4.68
C ARG A 891 46.03 2.12 5.99
N ASN A 892 47.27 2.18 6.46
CA ASN A 892 47.63 3.04 7.57
C ASN A 892 47.45 4.48 7.06
N ALA A 893 46.23 5.02 7.15
CA ALA A 893 45.89 6.36 6.65
C ALA A 893 46.63 7.48 7.42
N GLY A 894 47.37 7.10 8.46
CA GLY A 894 47.99 7.99 9.42
C GLY A 894 47.07 8.16 10.63
N LEU A 895 47.65 8.25 11.82
CA LEU A 895 46.93 8.65 13.02
C LEU A 895 47.04 10.16 13.14
N ASN A 896 45.95 10.84 13.50
CA ASN A 896 46.07 12.24 13.80
C ASN A 896 46.64 12.43 15.19
N TRP A 897 47.43 13.49 15.30
CA TRP A 897 47.96 13.98 16.55
C TRP A 897 47.62 15.46 16.68
N ARG A 898 47.57 15.94 17.92
CA ARG A 898 47.46 17.36 18.25
C ARG A 898 48.59 17.76 19.15
N SER A 899 49.06 18.99 19.01
CA SER A 899 50.02 19.53 19.96
C SER A 899 49.84 21.01 20.20
N HIS A 900 50.21 21.45 21.40
CA HIS A 900 50.10 22.82 21.86
C HIS A 900 51.35 23.18 22.65
N SER A 901 51.79 24.45 22.59
CA SER A 901 52.91 24.91 23.42
C SER A 901 52.39 25.86 24.51
N ALA A 902 52.80 25.63 25.75
CA ALA A 902 52.34 26.40 26.90
C ALA A 902 53.40 26.48 27.99
N ALA A 903 53.22 27.42 28.93
CA ALA A 903 54.02 27.48 30.14
C ALA A 903 53.23 26.77 31.24
N VAL A 904 53.73 25.64 31.71
CA VAL A 904 53.05 24.79 32.71
C VAL A 904 53.85 24.85 34.01
N PRO A 905 53.21 25.07 35.18
CA PRO A 905 53.91 24.99 36.45
C PRO A 905 54.33 23.55 36.75
N ASP A 906 55.59 23.35 37.12
CA ASP A 906 56.03 22.07 37.70
C ASP A 906 55.58 21.92 39.17
N HIS A 907 55.96 20.81 39.81
CA HIS A 907 55.58 20.51 41.20
C HIS A 907 56.04 21.59 42.21
N ASP A 908 57.09 22.36 41.88
CA ASP A 908 57.60 23.45 42.73
C ASP A 908 57.00 24.82 42.37
N GLY A 909 56.03 24.85 41.44
CA GLY A 909 55.39 26.07 40.94
C GLY A 909 56.24 26.85 39.95
N VAL A 910 57.34 26.29 39.46
CA VAL A 910 58.19 26.92 38.45
C VAL A 910 57.56 26.73 37.08
N LEU A 911 57.34 27.83 36.35
CA LEU A 911 56.85 27.77 34.99
C LEU A 911 57.91 27.14 34.07
N ARG A 912 57.57 25.98 33.51
CA ARG A 912 58.35 25.25 32.50
C ARG A 912 57.73 25.47 31.13
N PRO A 913 58.52 25.74 30.09
CA PRO A 913 58.01 25.68 28.73
C PRO A 913 57.70 24.22 28.40
N ALA A 914 56.52 23.94 27.86
CA ALA A 914 56.06 22.60 27.52
C ALA A 914 55.58 22.52 26.06
N LEU A 915 55.92 21.42 25.40
CA LEU A 915 55.22 20.91 24.22
C LEU A 915 54.28 19.81 24.71
N ILE A 916 52.98 20.08 24.66
CA ILE A 916 51.92 19.15 25.05
C ILE A 916 51.43 18.47 23.78
N VAL A 917 51.38 17.14 23.76
CA VAL A 917 51.04 16.35 22.59
C VAL A 917 49.98 15.31 22.96
N ASN A 918 48.89 15.26 22.19
CA ASN A 918 48.10 14.05 22.05
C ASN A 918 48.59 13.32 20.80
N PRO A 919 49.31 12.20 20.94
CA PRO A 919 49.97 11.55 19.82
C PRO A 919 48.99 10.79 18.92
N ARG A 920 47.78 10.47 19.40
CA ARG A 920 46.80 9.62 18.71
C ARG A 920 45.39 9.99 19.14
N LEU A 921 44.65 10.69 18.27
CA LEU A 921 43.25 11.03 18.56
C LEU A 921 42.36 9.79 18.51
N GLU A 922 42.50 8.95 17.49
CA GLU A 922 41.50 7.93 17.13
C GLU A 922 41.88 6.52 17.55
N GLN A 923 42.93 6.39 18.36
CA GLN A 923 43.47 5.12 18.82
C GLN A 923 43.85 5.15 20.29
N SER A 924 43.58 4.05 20.98
CA SER A 924 44.02 3.81 22.36
C SER A 924 44.50 2.38 22.52
N SER A 925 45.41 2.17 23.47
CA SER A 925 46.06 0.88 23.71
C SER A 925 45.49 0.20 24.95
N LEU A 926 45.34 -1.12 24.85
CA LEU A 926 44.84 -1.99 25.88
C LEU A 926 45.95 -3.00 26.25
N THR A 927 46.00 -3.38 27.52
CA THR A 927 46.83 -4.47 28.05
C THR A 927 45.95 -5.51 28.70
N LEU A 928 46.42 -6.75 28.72
CA LEU A 928 45.78 -7.83 29.46
C LEU A 928 46.41 -7.90 30.87
N ASP A 929 45.62 -7.63 31.91
CA ASP A 929 46.00 -7.80 33.32
C ASP A 929 45.26 -8.99 33.93
N GLY A 930 45.94 -10.13 34.04
CA GLY A 930 45.30 -11.41 34.34
C GLY A 930 44.38 -11.85 33.21
N ASP A 931 43.08 -11.96 33.49
CA ASP A 931 42.02 -12.28 32.51
C ASP A 931 41.19 -11.04 32.10
N THR A 932 41.60 -9.83 32.51
CA THR A 932 40.83 -8.59 32.29
C THR A 932 41.59 -7.62 31.41
N TRP A 933 40.93 -7.08 30.39
CA TRP A 933 41.47 -6.05 29.53
C TRP A 933 41.40 -4.69 30.20
N ARG A 934 42.51 -3.94 30.17
CA ARG A 934 42.66 -2.63 30.78
C ARG A 934 43.28 -1.64 29.79
N MET A 935 42.78 -0.43 29.78
CA MET A 935 43.27 0.69 28.99
C MET A 935 44.53 1.27 29.65
N VAL A 936 45.56 1.57 28.84
CA VAL A 936 46.91 1.96 29.33
C VAL A 936 47.22 3.46 29.14
N GLY A 937 46.41 4.16 28.35
CA GLY A 937 46.50 5.59 28.10
C GLY A 937 47.76 5.97 27.32
N SER A 938 48.22 7.22 27.48
CA SER A 938 49.46 7.71 26.86
C SER A 938 50.74 6.99 27.33
N ALA A 939 50.66 6.17 28.38
CA ALA A 939 51.75 5.37 28.93
C ALA A 939 51.89 3.98 28.25
N ASP A 940 51.67 3.92 26.93
CA ASP A 940 51.64 2.67 26.16
C ASP A 940 53.00 1.92 26.14
N PRO A 941 53.06 0.60 26.45
CA PRO A 941 54.24 -0.23 26.28
C PRO A 941 54.80 -0.20 24.85
N TRP A 942 53.97 -0.10 23.82
CA TRP A 942 54.42 -0.04 22.42
C TRP A 942 55.13 1.27 22.07
N ASN A 943 55.05 2.27 22.95
CA ASN A 943 55.81 3.52 22.90
C ASN A 943 57.14 3.43 23.68
N HIS A 944 57.76 2.24 23.66
CA HIS A 944 58.87 1.80 24.52
C HIS A 944 60.05 2.79 24.67
N ALA A 945 60.35 3.62 23.68
CA ALA A 945 61.48 4.55 23.75
C ALA A 945 61.20 5.79 24.65
N LEU A 946 59.94 6.17 24.86
CA LEU A 946 59.53 7.27 25.74
C LEU A 946 58.86 6.77 27.03
N SER A 947 58.06 5.70 26.96
CA SER A 947 57.36 5.14 28.14
C SER A 947 58.31 4.50 29.16
N SER A 948 59.48 3.98 28.73
CA SER A 948 60.50 3.44 29.64
C SER A 948 61.25 4.53 30.45
N GLY A 949 60.93 5.81 30.25
CA GLY A 949 61.65 6.94 30.83
C GLY A 949 60.78 8.16 31.12
N ALA A 950 59.46 8.12 30.88
CA ALA A 950 58.52 9.16 31.27
C ALA A 950 57.95 8.88 32.67
N ALA A 951 57.48 9.93 33.35
CA ALA A 951 56.81 9.81 34.63
C ALA A 951 55.40 10.39 34.54
N PRO A 952 54.42 9.88 35.31
CA PRO A 952 53.13 10.55 35.44
C PRO A 952 53.31 12.02 35.86
N LEU A 953 52.45 12.91 35.35
CA LEU A 953 52.59 14.35 35.56
C LEU A 953 52.57 14.74 37.05
N TRP A 954 51.84 13.99 37.88
CA TRP A 954 51.77 14.18 39.33
C TRP A 954 53.05 13.77 40.10
N LYS A 955 54.01 13.08 39.46
CA LYS A 955 55.26 12.68 40.11
C LYS A 955 56.25 13.84 40.13
N ALA A 956 56.73 14.22 41.31
CA ALA A 956 57.64 15.35 41.48
C ALA A 956 58.98 15.22 40.72
N GLN A 957 59.48 14.00 40.53
CA GLN A 957 60.72 13.75 39.81
C GLN A 957 60.46 13.69 38.30
N ILE A 958 60.93 14.70 37.57
CA ILE A 958 60.85 14.77 36.12
C ILE A 958 62.06 14.05 35.52
N PRO A 959 61.88 12.91 34.83
CA PRO A 959 62.97 12.21 34.17
C PRO A 959 63.43 12.96 32.91
N THR A 960 64.68 12.73 32.48
CA THR A 960 65.27 13.38 31.30
C THR A 960 65.38 12.38 30.14
N VAL A 961 64.97 12.77 28.93
CA VAL A 961 65.15 11.95 27.71
C VAL A 961 66.63 11.85 27.36
N ALA A 962 67.09 10.67 26.94
CA ALA A 962 68.43 10.50 26.38
C ALA A 962 68.56 11.25 25.02
N PRO A 963 69.65 12.00 24.77
CA PRO A 963 69.78 12.90 23.60
C PRO A 963 69.62 12.21 22.22
N ASP A 964 69.80 10.90 22.15
CA ASP A 964 69.74 10.09 20.93
C ASP A 964 68.32 9.57 20.59
N ARG A 965 67.34 9.73 21.48
CA ARG A 965 65.99 9.17 21.32
C ARG A 965 64.97 10.07 20.62
N LEU A 966 65.19 11.38 20.61
CA LEU A 966 64.30 12.36 19.99
C LEU A 966 65.11 13.34 19.16
N ALA A 967 64.65 13.64 17.94
CA ALA A 967 65.21 14.74 17.15
C ALA A 967 64.35 15.98 17.36
N VAL A 968 64.95 17.05 17.90
CA VAL A 968 64.25 18.31 18.18
C VAL A 968 64.67 19.38 17.18
N HIS A 969 63.68 20.08 16.62
CA HIS A 969 63.89 21.29 15.86
C HIS A 969 63.27 22.48 16.60
N PHE A 970 64.08 23.50 16.86
CA PHE A 970 63.66 24.71 17.56
C PHE A 970 63.98 25.94 16.71
N SER A 971 62.95 26.72 16.38
CA SER A 971 63.07 27.91 15.56
C SER A 971 62.60 29.17 16.31
N SER A 972 62.52 30.30 15.61
CA SER A 972 61.94 31.51 16.19
C SER A 972 60.43 31.33 16.44
N THR A 973 59.70 30.63 15.58
CA THR A 973 58.23 30.60 15.62
C THR A 973 57.64 29.27 16.04
N GLU A 974 58.45 28.21 16.16
CA GLU A 974 57.95 26.84 16.29
C GLU A 974 58.94 25.94 17.04
N ILE A 975 58.39 24.99 17.80
CA ILE A 975 59.10 23.82 18.33
C ILE A 975 58.53 22.57 17.68
N ALA A 976 59.39 21.66 17.22
CA ALA A 976 59.00 20.39 16.65
C ALA A 976 59.84 19.25 17.23
N VAL A 977 59.19 18.15 17.56
CA VAL A 977 59.79 16.91 18.05
C VAL A 977 59.47 15.81 17.07
N ARG A 978 60.50 15.19 16.51
CA ARG A 978 60.37 13.99 15.69
C ARG A 978 60.60 12.75 16.54
N TYR A 979 59.62 11.85 16.51
CA TYR A 979 59.66 10.54 17.13
C TYR A 979 59.32 9.47 16.09
N ALA A 980 60.26 8.55 15.84
CA ALA A 980 60.16 7.58 14.74
C ALA A 980 59.82 8.23 13.37
N VAL A 981 58.64 7.93 12.82
CA VAL A 981 58.12 8.49 11.55
C VAL A 981 57.22 9.71 11.75
N GLU A 982 56.85 10.03 12.98
CA GLU A 982 55.95 11.13 13.32
C GLU A 982 56.74 12.40 13.69
N VAL A 983 56.17 13.56 13.40
CA VAL A 983 56.72 14.87 13.76
C VAL A 983 55.61 15.67 14.41
N TRP A 984 55.75 15.98 15.69
CA TRP A 984 54.79 16.79 16.45
C TRP A 984 55.33 18.20 16.58
N SER A 985 54.52 19.22 16.23
CA SER A 985 54.98 20.61 16.28
C SER A 985 53.92 21.61 16.70
N ALA A 986 54.37 22.66 17.40
CA ALA A 986 53.52 23.74 17.89
C ALA A 986 54.21 25.10 17.75
N GLY A 987 53.40 26.14 17.53
CA GLY A 987 53.88 27.52 17.49
C GLY A 987 54.39 28.00 18.85
N LEU A 988 55.38 28.90 18.86
CA LEU A 988 56.01 29.43 20.08
C LEU A 988 55.72 30.91 20.30
N THR A 989 55.35 31.26 21.53
CA THR A 989 55.28 32.67 21.95
C THR A 989 56.68 33.21 22.33
N PRO A 990 56.89 34.54 22.28
CA PRO A 990 58.16 35.15 22.74
C PRO A 990 58.52 34.79 24.19
N MET A 991 57.51 34.65 25.06
CA MET A 991 57.68 34.24 26.45
C MET A 991 58.21 32.79 26.55
N LEU A 992 57.60 31.85 25.83
CA LEU A 992 58.04 30.45 25.83
C LEU A 992 59.45 30.31 25.29
N ARG A 993 59.79 31.06 24.24
CA ARG A 993 61.16 31.09 23.71
C ARG A 993 62.17 31.54 24.77
N ALA A 994 61.86 32.62 25.50
CA ALA A 994 62.75 33.11 26.56
C ALA A 994 62.92 32.08 27.69
N LEU A 995 61.85 31.38 28.07
CA LEU A 995 61.90 30.29 29.06
C LEU A 995 62.77 29.12 28.57
N ILE A 996 62.62 28.71 27.31
CA ILE A 996 63.41 27.62 26.70
C ILE A 996 64.90 27.98 26.70
N GLN A 997 65.25 29.21 26.31
CA GLN A 997 66.63 29.69 26.32
C GLN A 997 67.22 29.81 27.73
N GLN A 998 66.41 30.23 28.71
CA GLN A 998 66.84 30.36 30.10
C GLN A 998 67.05 29.00 30.77
N GLN A 999 66.22 28.00 30.44
CA GLN A 999 66.22 26.69 31.09
C GLN A 999 66.95 25.59 30.31
N ALA A 1000 67.42 25.88 29.10
CA ALA A 1000 68.13 24.95 28.21
C ALA A 1000 67.35 23.64 27.94
N GLY A 1001 66.03 23.75 27.74
CA GLY A 1001 65.16 22.62 27.50
C GLY A 1001 63.68 22.95 27.65
N PHE A 1002 62.85 21.93 27.51
CA PHE A 1002 61.39 22.01 27.64
C PHE A 1002 60.81 20.69 28.15
N LEU A 1003 59.59 20.72 28.68
CA LEU A 1003 58.81 19.53 28.98
C LEU A 1003 58.13 19.00 27.73
N LEU A 1004 58.28 17.72 27.44
CA LEU A 1004 57.37 17.02 26.54
C LEU A 1004 56.31 16.34 27.41
N ILE A 1005 55.06 16.79 27.29
CA ILE A 1005 53.90 16.23 27.98
C ILE A 1005 53.09 15.45 26.95
N MET A 1006 52.86 14.16 27.20
CA MET A 1006 52.01 13.31 26.36
C MET A 1006 50.73 13.00 27.13
N THR A 1007 49.58 13.22 26.50
CA THR A 1007 48.27 13.16 27.17
C THR A 1007 47.17 12.96 26.15
N SER A 1008 46.15 12.18 26.49
CA SER A 1008 44.94 12.09 25.67
C SER A 1008 44.01 13.29 25.87
N GLY A 1009 44.25 14.15 26.85
CA GLY A 1009 43.36 15.25 27.22
C GLY A 1009 43.34 16.43 26.23
N LEU A 1010 44.14 16.40 25.16
CA LEU A 1010 44.14 17.42 24.12
C LEU A 1010 43.29 16.96 22.92
N GLY A 1011 42.14 17.59 22.73
CA GLY A 1011 41.20 17.31 21.64
C GLY A 1011 41.48 18.08 20.33
N PRO A 1012 40.73 17.80 19.25
CA PRO A 1012 40.95 18.39 17.93
C PRO A 1012 40.59 19.89 17.83
N ASP A 1013 39.62 20.37 18.62
CA ASP A 1013 39.09 21.74 18.58
C ASP A 1013 39.37 22.56 19.85
N GLU A 1014 40.18 22.02 20.77
CA GLU A 1014 40.50 22.62 22.06
C GLU A 1014 41.77 23.49 21.98
N ASP A 1015 41.63 24.80 22.18
CA ASP A 1015 42.74 25.76 22.17
C ASP A 1015 42.72 26.69 23.40
N GLY A 1016 43.90 27.14 23.83
CA GLY A 1016 44.06 28.13 24.89
C GLY A 1016 44.21 27.53 26.30
N VAL A 1017 43.93 28.33 27.33
CA VAL A 1017 44.25 28.00 28.74
C VAL A 1017 43.46 26.79 29.25
N GLU A 1018 42.22 26.65 28.80
CA GLU A 1018 41.34 25.56 29.23
C GLU A 1018 41.78 24.22 28.63
N ALA A 1019 42.14 24.19 27.35
CA ALA A 1019 42.73 23.03 26.69
C ALA A 1019 44.02 22.55 27.38
N VAL A 1020 44.89 23.51 27.76
CA VAL A 1020 46.11 23.20 28.52
C VAL A 1020 45.77 22.63 29.89
N ARG A 1021 44.77 23.19 30.58
CA ARG A 1021 44.31 22.72 31.89
C ARG A 1021 43.76 21.29 31.82
N MET A 1022 42.90 21.00 30.85
CA MET A 1022 42.36 19.66 30.60
C MET A 1022 43.47 18.65 30.27
N ALA A 1023 44.42 19.05 29.42
CA ALA A 1023 45.54 18.21 29.03
C ALA A 1023 46.47 17.83 30.20
N ILE A 1024 46.70 18.75 31.14
CA ILE A 1024 47.53 18.49 32.34
C ILE A 1024 46.75 17.80 33.47
N GLU A 1025 45.43 18.01 33.57
CA GLU A 1025 44.59 17.34 34.56
C GLU A 1025 44.20 15.90 34.15
N SER A 1026 44.45 15.51 32.89
CA SER A 1026 44.21 14.15 32.41
C SER A 1026 44.98 13.11 33.23
N PHE A 1027 44.30 12.02 33.60
CA PHE A 1027 44.88 10.97 34.44
C PHE A 1027 46.03 10.22 33.75
N ASP A 1028 46.05 10.20 32.41
CA ASP A 1028 47.03 9.51 31.60
C ASP A 1028 48.23 10.39 31.23
N ALA A 1029 48.26 11.65 31.67
CA ALA A 1029 49.30 12.60 31.32
C ALA A 1029 50.66 12.15 31.89
N VAL A 1030 51.64 12.00 30.99
CA VAL A 1030 53.03 11.69 31.31
C VAL A 1030 53.95 12.81 30.84
N GLN A 1031 55.06 13.00 31.56
CA GLN A 1031 56.02 14.06 31.30
C GLN A 1031 57.45 13.52 31.23
N VAL A 1032 58.26 14.23 30.43
CA VAL A 1032 59.70 14.06 30.38
C VAL A 1032 60.39 15.38 30.04
N TRP A 1033 61.59 15.61 30.58
CA TRP A 1033 62.41 16.76 30.26
C TRP A 1033 63.25 16.48 29.01
N VAL A 1034 63.18 17.38 28.03
CA VAL A 1034 63.95 17.33 26.79
C VAL A 1034 64.99 18.46 26.81
N PRO A 1035 66.28 18.16 27.00
CA PRO A 1035 67.33 19.18 26.98
C PRO A 1035 67.55 19.70 25.55
N LEU A 1036 67.90 20.97 25.43
CA LEU A 1036 68.36 21.57 24.17
C LEU A 1036 69.83 21.97 24.32
N GLU A 1037 70.66 21.52 23.39
CA GLU A 1037 72.09 21.86 23.33
C GLU A 1037 72.36 23.27 22.78
#